data_AF-A0A4P8KZC7-F1
#
_entry.id   AF-A0A4P8KZC7-F1
#
_cell.length_a   1.000
_cell.length_b   1.000
_cell.length_c   1.000
_cell.angle_alpha   90.00
_cell.angle_beta   90.00
_cell.angle_gamma   90.00
#
_symmetry.space_group_name_H-M   'P 1'
#
loop_
_entity.id
_entity.type
_entity.pdbx_description
1 polymer ?
#
loop_
_entity_poly.entity_id
_entity_poly.type
_entity_poly.pdbx_seq_one_letter_code
_entity_poly.pdbx_strand_id
1 'polypeptide(L)'
;MMGGTIRNGGIRSKASGLEGDGSGPMMDSGRDLLEVLEERLRRQGSLQPGDWRRLLALCGSARASTREGALRLLFHPPVADECRHQRECLHFLWRFPDKGRVPPAAMEHLLEWLAFLGSDRGPEMVRLTAGRGLSFRSPVDVKKITERSYPLGPFLGTLTALFSARRPLAGKPEARRSLRLLVRRLVRDGPSRGWKEPTLRDLSAVFFDRYGMKIHRFRKSRWRTVMRPVFLPPADLRCGSRPRAFVPFTRVYWDGFGRLTLALMDALFRKQVQELEAVRKLAVGVSGAVHRVVLSCHNATLGAMGGWAFPSLVEQFPSPSAWEAFRARVDERTGCVAADEGAGEGLVKALWECWYERLVGPRLAFAVSQERIRDLVGGWEKDFSRGGEGGPEGYRSGGRSPAEPDDPRFAWGGPVAPHQAWSSYALCRWAEERRAGWAAGFRRLRALIRTGQEWLDAGRIDELVLPWIDKFFISSRRDGDIRYLSLLLEWLDGGDTIPVVLFWDDSSRKRSPSLKAALEKLEARRVQGVGVFGRGDVPREDALEAIVRSHHRYRLFALRPWTDTHHPMRLEECLRTRRRTSFVPYDSSWKDNLAFLYSGTQVAAFLSIPYEMESRSPWVELEGKRVPFGVYWRRRLRTEIPGSVCPGADRDLLSQSHAAWANLLDELC
;
A
#
# COMPACT_ATOMS: atom_id res chain seq x y z
N MET A 1 -14.11 -30.58 53.00
CA MET A 1 -14.23 -32.02 53.29
C MET A 1 -14.88 -32.70 52.10
N MET A 2 -14.23 -33.77 51.62
CA MET A 2 -14.72 -34.97 50.89
C MET A 2 -15.99 -34.85 50.01
N GLY A 3 -16.06 -35.33 48.77
CA GLY A 3 -15.19 -36.21 47.99
C GLY A 3 -16.00 -36.90 46.87
N GLY A 4 -15.29 -37.40 45.84
CA GLY A 4 -15.77 -38.40 44.84
C GLY A 4 -16.64 -37.84 43.70
N THR A 5 -16.48 -38.22 42.43
CA THR A 5 -15.95 -39.48 41.88
C THR A 5 -15.55 -39.28 40.41
N ILE A 6 -14.30 -39.59 40.08
CA ILE A 6 -13.79 -39.75 38.71
C ILE A 6 -13.98 -41.23 38.33
N ARG A 7 -14.60 -41.54 37.18
CA ARG A 7 -14.56 -42.88 36.57
C ARG A 7 -13.70 -42.84 35.32
N ASN A 8 -12.48 -43.35 35.48
CA ASN A 8 -11.63 -43.88 34.44
C ASN A 8 -12.12 -45.28 34.06
N GLY A 9 -12.14 -45.58 32.77
CA GLY A 9 -12.27 -46.93 32.22
C GLY A 9 -11.31 -47.07 31.05
N GLY A 10 -10.16 -47.69 31.28
CA GLY A 10 -9.25 -48.13 30.22
C GLY A 10 -9.53 -49.56 29.79
N ILE A 11 -8.89 -50.02 28.72
CA ILE A 11 -8.26 -51.35 28.60
C ILE A 11 -7.40 -51.42 27.31
N ARG A 12 -6.08 -51.55 27.56
CA ARG A 12 -5.04 -52.40 26.94
C ARG A 12 -4.64 -52.21 25.47
N SER A 13 -3.50 -51.54 25.30
CA SER A 13 -2.48 -51.92 24.33
C SER A 13 -1.65 -53.09 24.89
N LYS A 14 -1.31 -54.06 24.03
CA LYS A 14 -0.25 -55.05 24.29
C LYS A 14 1.06 -54.46 23.77
N ALA A 15 2.03 -54.32 24.65
CA ALA A 15 3.44 -54.14 24.33
C ALA A 15 4.19 -55.42 24.73
N SER A 16 4.85 -56.03 23.76
CA SER A 16 6.03 -56.89 23.91
C SER A 16 7.06 -56.20 23.04
N GLY A 17 8.14 -55.65 23.59
CA GLY A 17 9.23 -56.38 24.22
C GLY A 17 10.42 -56.21 23.29
N LEU A 18 11.44 -55.47 23.76
CA LEU A 18 12.87 -55.59 23.44
C LEU A 18 13.56 -54.36 24.05
N GLU A 19 14.02 -54.55 25.29
CA GLU A 19 15.10 -53.79 25.88
C GLU A 19 16.39 -54.13 25.13
N GLY A 20 17.16 -53.10 24.80
CA GLY A 20 18.50 -53.18 24.29
C GLY A 20 19.22 -51.92 24.72
N ASP A 21 20.00 -52.06 25.80
CA ASP A 21 20.88 -51.05 26.37
C ASP A 21 21.86 -50.53 25.31
N GLY A 22 22.00 -49.21 25.23
CA GLY A 22 22.81 -48.53 24.25
C GLY A 22 22.82 -47.03 24.49
N SER A 23 23.51 -46.61 25.56
CA SER A 23 23.83 -45.22 25.85
C SER A 23 24.84 -44.67 24.84
N GLY A 24 24.35 -44.27 23.67
CA GLY A 24 24.99 -43.32 22.76
C GLY A 24 24.23 -41.99 22.78
N PRO A 25 24.82 -40.87 22.34
CA PRO A 25 24.10 -39.59 22.29
C PRO A 25 22.86 -39.77 21.40
N MET A 26 21.66 -39.58 21.95
CA MET A 26 20.42 -39.58 21.18
C MET A 26 20.50 -38.49 20.12
N MET A 27 20.92 -38.87 18.91
CA MET A 27 20.92 -38.01 17.74
C MET A 27 19.47 -37.60 17.44
N ASP A 28 19.26 -36.29 17.24
CA ASP A 28 17.96 -35.76 16.87
C ASP A 28 17.71 -36.05 15.38
N SER A 29 17.13 -37.21 15.09
CA SER A 29 16.92 -37.72 13.72
C SER A 29 16.24 -36.74 12.76
N GLY A 30 15.49 -35.75 13.27
CA GLY A 30 14.90 -34.68 12.47
C GLY A 30 15.90 -33.58 12.08
N ARG A 31 16.86 -33.26 12.96
CA ARG A 31 17.93 -32.29 12.70
C ARG A 31 18.95 -32.84 11.72
N ASP A 32 19.38 -34.09 11.91
CA ASP A 32 20.35 -34.72 11.01
C ASP A 32 19.79 -34.84 9.58
N LEU A 33 18.49 -35.16 9.47
CA LEU A 33 17.82 -35.21 8.18
C LEU A 33 17.71 -33.83 7.51
N LEU A 34 17.53 -32.75 8.27
CA LEU A 34 17.55 -31.40 7.72
C LEU A 34 18.93 -31.04 7.17
N GLU A 35 19.99 -31.35 7.90
CA GLU A 35 21.37 -31.09 7.47
C GLU A 35 21.70 -31.87 6.19
N VAL A 36 21.24 -33.13 6.09
CA VAL A 36 21.39 -33.94 4.86
C VAL A 36 20.63 -33.33 3.67
N LEU A 37 19.40 -32.87 3.90
CA LEU A 37 18.59 -32.24 2.84
C LEU A 37 19.19 -30.89 2.40
N GLU A 38 19.67 -30.10 3.36
CA GLU A 38 20.33 -28.82 3.10
C GLU A 38 21.61 -29.02 2.28
N GLU A 39 22.46 -29.97 2.66
CA GLU A 39 23.68 -30.27 1.93
C GLU A 39 23.40 -30.81 0.52
N ARG A 40 22.33 -31.59 0.36
CA ARG A 40 21.89 -32.06 -0.96
C ARG A 40 21.44 -30.90 -1.83
N LEU A 41 20.67 -29.96 -1.30
CA LEU A 41 20.27 -28.75 -2.02
C LEU A 41 21.49 -27.93 -2.44
N ARG A 42 22.47 -27.72 -1.56
CA ARG A 42 23.71 -26.99 -1.89
C ARG A 42 24.51 -27.66 -3.00
N ARG A 43 24.64 -29.00 -2.98
CA ARG A 43 25.45 -29.74 -3.95
C ARG A 43 24.74 -29.99 -5.29
N GLN A 44 23.46 -30.34 -5.25
CA GLN A 44 22.72 -30.86 -6.40
C GLN A 44 21.68 -29.86 -6.96
N GLY A 45 21.38 -28.79 -6.22
CA GLY A 45 20.40 -27.77 -6.61
C GLY A 45 18.97 -28.27 -6.73
N SER A 46 18.67 -29.51 -6.33
CA SER A 46 17.36 -30.15 -6.50
C SER A 46 17.15 -31.29 -5.50
N LEU A 47 15.89 -31.68 -5.31
CA LEU A 47 15.49 -32.76 -4.39
C LEU A 47 14.80 -33.89 -5.15
N GLN A 48 15.07 -35.14 -4.74
CA GLN A 48 14.38 -36.30 -5.28
C GLN A 48 12.96 -36.42 -4.71
N PRO A 49 12.01 -37.12 -5.37
CA PRO A 49 10.64 -37.26 -4.86
C PRO A 49 10.55 -37.79 -3.41
N GLY A 50 11.48 -38.66 -3.00
CA GLY A 50 11.55 -39.15 -1.62
C GLY A 50 11.98 -38.08 -0.61
N ASP A 51 12.88 -37.19 -1.01
CA ASP A 51 13.37 -36.09 -0.19
C ASP A 51 12.30 -35.04 0.02
N TRP A 52 11.54 -34.71 -1.03
CA TRP A 52 10.39 -33.81 -0.94
C TRP A 52 9.34 -34.33 0.06
N ARG A 53 9.06 -35.65 0.08
CA ARG A 53 8.14 -36.25 1.07
C ARG A 53 8.67 -36.06 2.50
N ARG A 54 9.97 -36.28 2.69
CA ARG A 54 10.64 -36.12 3.99
C ARG A 54 10.61 -34.66 4.44
N LEU A 55 10.93 -33.72 3.54
CA LEU A 55 10.88 -32.29 3.81
C LEU A 55 9.48 -31.83 4.21
N LEU A 56 8.44 -32.25 3.49
CA LEU A 56 7.05 -31.94 3.87
C LEU A 56 6.66 -32.54 5.22
N ALA A 57 7.12 -33.76 5.55
CA ALA A 57 6.85 -34.34 6.86
C ALA A 57 7.49 -33.51 7.99
N LEU A 58 8.73 -33.02 7.78
CA LEU A 58 9.44 -32.17 8.75
C LEU A 58 8.77 -30.79 8.91
N CYS A 59 8.20 -30.21 7.85
CA CYS A 59 7.38 -29.00 7.92
C CYS A 59 6.11 -29.18 8.78
N GLY A 60 5.67 -30.41 9.05
CA GLY A 60 4.59 -30.75 9.96
C GLY A 60 5.04 -31.10 11.39
N SER A 61 6.33 -31.03 11.69
CA SER A 61 6.88 -31.45 12.98
C SER A 61 6.31 -30.64 14.16
N ALA A 62 6.11 -31.30 15.29
CA ALA A 62 5.75 -30.65 16.55
C ALA A 62 6.89 -29.78 17.09
N ARG A 63 8.15 -30.18 16.85
CA ARG A 63 9.35 -29.43 17.26
C ARG A 63 9.50 -28.17 16.41
N ALA A 64 9.53 -27.01 17.06
CA ALA A 64 9.58 -25.71 16.39
C ALA A 64 10.85 -25.53 15.55
N SER A 65 12.03 -25.86 16.10
CA SER A 65 13.32 -25.75 15.40
C SER A 65 13.36 -26.59 14.11
N THR A 66 12.95 -27.85 14.17
CA THR A 66 12.86 -28.73 12.99
C THR A 66 11.87 -28.20 11.96
N ARG A 67 10.70 -27.76 12.42
CA ARG A 67 9.66 -27.21 11.55
C ARG A 67 10.13 -25.94 10.85
N GLU A 68 10.75 -25.01 11.57
CA GLU A 68 11.27 -23.75 11.02
C GLU A 68 12.44 -24.00 10.06
N GLY A 69 13.36 -24.91 10.38
CA GLY A 69 14.42 -25.34 9.48
C GLY A 69 13.88 -25.93 8.18
N ALA A 70 12.88 -26.82 8.28
CA ALA A 70 12.22 -27.41 7.11
C ALA A 70 11.51 -26.36 6.24
N LEU A 71 10.77 -25.42 6.88
CA LEU A 71 10.10 -24.34 6.17
C LEU A 71 11.11 -23.39 5.50
N ARG A 72 12.26 -23.15 6.14
CA ARG A 72 13.36 -22.39 5.51
C ARG A 72 13.88 -23.09 4.26
N LEU A 73 14.14 -24.40 4.30
CA LEU A 73 14.57 -25.14 3.10
C LEU A 73 13.47 -25.20 2.01
N LEU A 74 12.20 -25.18 2.42
CA LEU A 74 11.07 -25.17 1.49
C LEU A 74 10.93 -23.83 0.76
N PHE A 75 11.05 -22.71 1.49
CA PHE A 75 10.77 -21.36 0.99
C PHE A 75 12.00 -20.58 0.55
N HIS A 76 13.13 -20.78 1.20
CA HIS A 76 14.43 -20.13 0.97
C HIS A 76 15.55 -21.19 0.92
N PRO A 77 15.52 -22.08 -0.08
CA PRO A 77 16.53 -23.12 -0.26
C PRO A 77 17.93 -22.52 -0.51
N PRO A 78 19.02 -23.14 -0.02
CA PRO A 78 20.38 -22.72 -0.34
C PRO A 78 20.79 -23.23 -1.73
N VAL A 79 20.12 -22.75 -2.78
CA VAL A 79 20.37 -23.10 -4.19
C VAL A 79 20.64 -21.84 -4.99
N ALA A 80 21.38 -21.96 -6.10
CA ALA A 80 21.66 -20.84 -6.99
C ALA A 80 20.41 -20.35 -7.77
N ASP A 81 19.46 -21.25 -8.06
CA ASP A 81 18.23 -20.93 -8.78
C ASP A 81 17.00 -21.23 -7.92
N GLU A 82 16.61 -20.25 -7.09
CA GLU A 82 15.42 -20.37 -6.24
C GLU A 82 14.14 -20.54 -7.08
N CYS A 83 14.03 -19.91 -8.24
CA CYS A 83 12.84 -20.02 -9.11
C CYS A 83 12.62 -21.45 -9.59
N ARG A 84 13.70 -22.14 -9.99
CA ARG A 84 13.66 -23.56 -10.34
C ARG A 84 13.21 -24.42 -9.16
N HIS A 85 13.76 -24.22 -7.97
CA HIS A 85 13.35 -24.97 -6.77
C HIS A 85 11.87 -24.73 -6.44
N GLN A 86 11.40 -23.48 -6.54
CA GLN A 86 9.99 -23.17 -6.30
C GLN A 86 9.07 -23.86 -7.33
N ARG A 87 9.48 -23.91 -8.59
CA ARG A 87 8.76 -24.66 -9.63
C ARG A 87 8.70 -26.16 -9.33
N GLU A 88 9.82 -26.77 -8.93
CA GLU A 88 9.88 -28.18 -8.53
C GLU A 88 9.01 -28.47 -7.29
N CYS A 89 9.03 -27.55 -6.30
CA CYS A 89 8.17 -27.61 -5.12
C CYS A 89 6.68 -27.59 -5.48
N LEU A 90 6.25 -26.64 -6.32
CA LEU A 90 4.87 -26.53 -6.79
C LEU A 90 4.42 -27.77 -7.56
N HIS A 91 5.30 -28.33 -8.40
CA HIS A 91 5.06 -29.60 -9.11
C HIS A 91 4.87 -30.77 -8.16
N PHE A 92 5.76 -30.89 -7.18
CA PHE A 92 5.70 -31.96 -6.20
C PHE A 92 4.43 -31.84 -5.35
N LEU A 93 4.13 -30.65 -4.84
CA LEU A 93 2.90 -30.35 -4.10
C LEU A 93 1.65 -30.64 -4.93
N TRP A 94 1.70 -30.44 -6.26
CA TRP A 94 0.64 -30.84 -7.20
C TRP A 94 0.50 -32.37 -7.33
N ARG A 95 1.59 -33.11 -7.49
CA ARG A 95 1.54 -34.59 -7.63
C ARG A 95 1.36 -35.33 -6.32
N PHE A 96 1.46 -34.64 -5.19
CA PHE A 96 1.36 -35.26 -3.88
C PHE A 96 -0.03 -35.92 -3.68
N PRO A 97 -0.10 -37.25 -3.49
CA PRO A 97 -1.38 -37.98 -3.54
C PRO A 97 -2.28 -37.67 -2.35
N ASP A 98 -1.73 -37.49 -1.15
CA ASP A 98 -2.50 -37.22 0.07
C ASP A 98 -2.51 -35.73 0.42
N LYS A 99 -3.41 -34.97 -0.19
CA LYS A 99 -3.52 -33.52 0.08
C LYS A 99 -3.83 -33.18 1.53
N GLY A 100 -4.39 -34.12 2.30
CA GLY A 100 -4.68 -33.94 3.72
C GLY A 100 -3.42 -33.89 4.60
N ARG A 101 -2.33 -34.53 4.15
CA ARG A 101 -1.04 -34.57 4.86
C ARG A 101 -0.09 -33.42 4.53
N VAL A 102 -0.40 -32.59 3.55
CA VAL A 102 0.40 -31.38 3.28
C VAL A 102 0.35 -30.49 4.53
N PRO A 103 1.45 -29.92 5.03
CA PRO A 103 1.40 -28.99 6.16
C PRO A 103 0.66 -27.69 5.81
N PRO A 104 0.02 -26.99 6.78
CA PRO A 104 -0.68 -25.73 6.53
C PRO A 104 0.21 -24.68 5.86
N ALA A 105 1.44 -24.48 6.33
CA ALA A 105 2.36 -23.49 5.77
C ALA A 105 2.73 -23.77 4.29
N ALA A 106 2.94 -25.05 3.93
CA ALA A 106 3.19 -25.42 2.53
C ALA A 106 1.96 -25.19 1.63
N MET A 107 0.75 -25.30 2.18
CA MET A 107 -0.48 -24.97 1.47
C MET A 107 -0.67 -23.45 1.34
N GLU A 108 -0.37 -22.67 2.38
CA GLU A 108 -0.38 -21.20 2.30
C GLU A 108 0.55 -20.72 1.18
N HIS A 109 1.77 -21.28 1.10
CA HIS A 109 2.73 -21.00 0.02
C HIS A 109 2.20 -21.33 -1.38
N LEU A 110 1.55 -22.48 -1.57
CA LEU A 110 0.90 -22.83 -2.85
C LEU A 110 -0.13 -21.77 -3.28
N LEU A 111 -0.89 -21.24 -2.31
CA LEU A 111 -1.94 -20.25 -2.56
C LEU A 111 -1.33 -18.88 -2.82
N GLU A 112 -0.22 -18.55 -2.16
CA GLU A 112 0.55 -17.33 -2.45
C GLU A 112 1.06 -17.32 -3.88
N TRP A 113 1.61 -18.44 -4.35
CA TRP A 113 1.98 -18.61 -5.76
C TRP A 113 0.77 -18.51 -6.69
N LEU A 114 -0.36 -19.12 -6.35
CA LEU A 114 -1.58 -19.00 -7.16
C LEU A 114 -2.08 -17.55 -7.24
N ALA A 115 -2.04 -16.81 -6.14
CA ALA A 115 -2.38 -15.40 -6.10
C ALA A 115 -1.39 -14.56 -6.94
N PHE A 116 -0.10 -14.86 -6.83
CA PHE A 116 0.97 -14.13 -7.51
C PHE A 116 0.99 -14.35 -9.03
N LEU A 117 0.77 -15.58 -9.49
CA LEU A 117 0.75 -15.95 -10.92
C LEU A 117 -0.52 -15.45 -11.63
N GLY A 118 -1.63 -15.26 -10.90
CA GLY A 118 -2.87 -14.73 -11.47
C GLY A 118 -3.67 -15.74 -12.32
N SER A 119 -4.81 -15.30 -12.86
CA SER A 119 -5.75 -16.16 -13.61
C SER A 119 -5.32 -16.47 -15.05
N ASP A 120 -4.39 -15.70 -15.59
CA ASP A 120 -4.02 -15.80 -17.00
C ASP A 120 -2.73 -16.61 -17.18
N ARG A 121 -1.94 -16.75 -16.10
CA ARG A 121 -0.66 -17.48 -16.06
C ARG A 121 -0.59 -18.54 -14.95
N GLY A 122 -1.57 -18.59 -14.06
CA GLY A 122 -1.66 -19.63 -13.03
C GLY A 122 -2.08 -20.96 -13.66
N PRO A 123 -1.27 -22.03 -13.54
CA PRO A 123 -1.59 -23.33 -14.15
C PRO A 123 -2.96 -23.83 -13.69
N GLU A 124 -3.78 -24.34 -14.60
CA GLU A 124 -5.08 -24.93 -14.27
C GLU A 124 -4.93 -26.02 -13.18
N MET A 125 -3.80 -26.73 -13.25
CA MET A 125 -3.37 -27.75 -12.31
C MET A 125 -3.14 -27.26 -10.87
N VAL A 126 -2.63 -26.04 -10.68
CA VAL A 126 -2.43 -25.42 -9.36
C VAL A 126 -3.78 -25.07 -8.73
N ARG A 127 -4.73 -24.57 -9.53
CA ARG A 127 -6.11 -24.26 -9.07
C ARG A 127 -6.85 -25.50 -8.58
N LEU A 128 -6.74 -26.61 -9.31
CA LEU A 128 -7.35 -27.89 -8.96
C LEU A 128 -6.75 -28.47 -7.66
N THR A 129 -5.44 -28.31 -7.46
CA THR A 129 -4.75 -28.77 -6.25
C THR A 129 -5.12 -27.97 -5.02
N ALA A 130 -5.13 -26.64 -5.14
CA ALA A 130 -5.61 -25.75 -4.09
C ALA A 130 -7.05 -26.10 -3.70
N GLY A 131 -7.93 -26.33 -4.69
CA GLY A 131 -9.31 -26.80 -4.51
C GLY A 131 -9.44 -28.06 -3.66
N ARG A 132 -8.69 -29.10 -4.01
CA ARG A 132 -8.71 -30.37 -3.30
C ARG A 132 -8.09 -30.24 -1.91
N GLY A 133 -6.93 -29.61 -1.78
CA GLY A 133 -6.21 -29.45 -0.52
C GLY A 133 -7.00 -28.68 0.53
N LEU A 134 -7.64 -27.58 0.15
CA LEU A 134 -8.46 -26.80 1.09
C LEU A 134 -9.69 -27.54 1.59
N SER A 135 -10.23 -28.49 0.83
CA SER A 135 -11.39 -29.28 1.26
C SER A 135 -11.09 -30.23 2.43
N PHE A 136 -9.81 -30.58 2.65
CA PHE A 136 -9.37 -31.42 3.76
C PHE A 136 -8.96 -30.63 5.01
N ARG A 137 -8.96 -29.29 4.96
CA ARG A 137 -8.45 -28.43 6.03
C ARG A 137 -9.44 -28.20 7.17
N SER A 138 -8.88 -27.78 8.30
CA SER A 138 -9.66 -27.26 9.42
C SER A 138 -10.26 -25.89 9.05
N PRO A 139 -11.37 -25.47 9.68
CA PRO A 139 -11.91 -24.13 9.46
C PRO A 139 -10.95 -23.00 9.83
N VAL A 140 -10.01 -23.26 10.75
CA VAL A 140 -8.98 -22.31 11.16
C VAL A 140 -8.03 -21.99 10.00
N ASP A 141 -7.58 -23.02 9.29
CA ASP A 141 -6.67 -22.85 8.15
C ASP A 141 -7.39 -22.18 6.99
N VAL A 142 -8.64 -22.58 6.70
CA VAL A 142 -9.46 -21.93 5.67
C VAL A 142 -9.66 -20.45 6.00
N LYS A 143 -9.91 -20.12 7.28
CA LYS A 143 -10.04 -18.73 7.72
C LYS A 143 -8.76 -17.94 7.42
N LYS A 144 -7.58 -18.40 7.88
CA LYS A 144 -6.28 -17.73 7.66
C LYS A 144 -6.04 -17.40 6.20
N ILE A 145 -6.38 -18.35 5.33
CA ILE A 145 -6.23 -18.22 3.88
C ILE A 145 -7.21 -17.18 3.32
N THR A 146 -8.48 -17.24 3.72
CA THR A 146 -9.50 -16.30 3.22
C THR A 146 -9.35 -14.89 3.79
N GLU A 147 -8.65 -14.69 4.91
CA GLU A 147 -8.36 -13.36 5.46
C GLU A 147 -7.31 -12.58 4.66
N ARG A 148 -6.62 -13.24 3.73
CA ARG A 148 -5.66 -12.61 2.83
C ARG A 148 -6.35 -11.86 1.69
N SER A 149 -5.81 -10.71 1.30
CA SER A 149 -6.35 -9.88 0.20
C SER A 149 -5.91 -10.37 -1.18
N TYR A 150 -5.85 -11.68 -1.38
CA TYR A 150 -5.49 -12.26 -2.68
C TYR A 150 -6.58 -11.94 -3.72
N PRO A 151 -6.21 -11.67 -4.98
CA PRO A 151 -7.16 -11.51 -6.07
C PRO A 151 -8.11 -12.70 -6.15
N LEU A 152 -9.40 -12.45 -6.33
CA LEU A 152 -10.40 -13.52 -6.28
C LEU A 152 -10.37 -14.42 -7.54
N GLY A 153 -9.99 -13.87 -8.69
CA GLY A 153 -10.00 -14.56 -9.99
C GLY A 153 -9.31 -15.93 -9.99
N PRO A 154 -8.04 -16.04 -9.55
CA PRO A 154 -7.30 -17.30 -9.51
C PRO A 154 -7.97 -18.39 -8.66
N PHE A 155 -8.79 -18.02 -7.66
CA PHE A 155 -9.37 -18.94 -6.69
C PHE A 155 -10.81 -19.35 -7.02
N LEU A 156 -11.43 -18.84 -8.08
CA LEU A 156 -12.85 -19.12 -8.38
C LEU A 156 -13.15 -20.63 -8.52
N GLY A 157 -12.28 -21.38 -9.21
CA GLY A 157 -12.39 -22.84 -9.32
C GLY A 157 -12.20 -23.56 -7.98
N THR A 158 -11.19 -23.14 -7.21
CA THR A 158 -10.87 -23.63 -5.87
C THR A 158 -12.04 -23.43 -4.88
N LEU A 159 -12.63 -22.24 -4.86
CA LEU A 159 -13.78 -21.92 -4.01
C LEU A 159 -15.00 -22.79 -4.41
N THR A 160 -15.26 -22.94 -5.70
CA THR A 160 -16.36 -23.80 -6.20
C THR A 160 -16.21 -25.23 -5.67
N ALA A 161 -15.00 -25.79 -5.70
CA ALA A 161 -14.71 -27.12 -5.17
C ALA A 161 -14.85 -27.19 -3.64
N LEU A 162 -14.27 -26.23 -2.91
CA LEU A 162 -14.30 -26.18 -1.44
C LEU A 162 -15.74 -26.13 -0.90
N PHE A 163 -16.60 -25.32 -1.51
CA PHE A 163 -17.98 -25.19 -1.05
C PHE A 163 -18.90 -26.32 -1.53
N SER A 164 -18.51 -27.04 -2.57
CA SER A 164 -19.15 -28.30 -2.98
C SER A 164 -18.78 -29.43 -2.02
N ALA A 165 -17.54 -29.42 -1.50
CA ALA A 165 -17.00 -30.36 -0.54
C ALA A 165 -17.46 -30.08 0.91
N ARG A 166 -18.75 -30.34 1.17
CA ARG A 166 -19.38 -30.78 2.44
C ARG A 166 -18.97 -30.22 3.84
N ARG A 167 -18.16 -29.17 4.04
CA ARG A 167 -17.70 -28.81 5.42
C ARG A 167 -18.35 -27.60 6.12
N PRO A 168 -18.54 -26.40 5.51
CA PRO A 168 -19.23 -25.29 6.21
C PRO A 168 -20.68 -25.02 5.76
N LEU A 169 -21.08 -25.51 4.58
CA LEU A 169 -22.41 -25.29 3.99
C LEU A 169 -23.21 -26.59 3.79
N ALA A 170 -22.77 -27.68 4.43
CA ALA A 170 -23.49 -28.95 4.40
C ALA A 170 -24.94 -28.76 4.88
N GLY A 171 -25.89 -29.18 4.06
CA GLY A 171 -27.33 -29.11 4.37
C GLY A 171 -28.06 -27.80 4.00
N LYS A 172 -27.41 -26.82 3.34
CA LYS A 172 -28.09 -25.57 2.95
C LYS A 172 -28.06 -25.32 1.43
N PRO A 173 -29.07 -25.83 0.68
CA PRO A 173 -29.18 -25.66 -0.78
C PRO A 173 -29.12 -24.19 -1.22
N GLU A 174 -29.70 -23.29 -0.43
CA GLU A 174 -29.71 -21.85 -0.70
C GLU A 174 -28.31 -21.24 -0.72
N ALA A 175 -27.46 -21.57 0.26
CA ALA A 175 -26.10 -21.05 0.34
C ALA A 175 -25.26 -21.53 -0.86
N ARG A 176 -25.41 -22.80 -1.24
CA ARG A 176 -24.78 -23.37 -2.43
C ARG A 176 -25.29 -22.70 -3.71
N ARG A 177 -26.58 -22.39 -3.80
CA ARG A 177 -27.16 -21.65 -4.94
C ARG A 177 -26.60 -20.23 -5.01
N SER A 178 -26.59 -19.49 -3.91
CA SER A 178 -26.04 -18.12 -3.85
C SER A 178 -24.57 -18.07 -4.25
N LEU A 179 -23.78 -19.06 -3.82
CA LEU A 179 -22.39 -19.17 -4.20
C LEU A 179 -22.18 -19.60 -5.67
N ARG A 180 -22.99 -20.52 -6.21
CA ARG A 180 -22.92 -20.84 -7.64
C ARG A 180 -23.23 -19.63 -8.51
N LEU A 181 -24.23 -18.83 -8.11
CA LEU A 181 -24.55 -17.57 -8.77
C LEU A 181 -23.42 -16.54 -8.63
N LEU A 182 -22.78 -16.48 -7.45
CA LEU A 182 -21.59 -15.68 -7.19
C LEU A 182 -20.47 -16.01 -8.20
N VAL A 183 -20.07 -17.28 -8.28
CA VAL A 183 -18.99 -17.72 -9.17
C VAL A 183 -19.35 -17.46 -10.64
N ARG A 184 -20.58 -17.80 -11.07
CA ARG A 184 -21.03 -17.53 -12.44
C ARG A 184 -20.96 -16.05 -12.79
N ARG A 185 -21.34 -15.17 -11.87
CA ARG A 185 -21.27 -13.73 -12.09
C ARG A 185 -19.82 -13.24 -12.19
N LEU A 186 -18.93 -13.71 -11.32
CA LEU A 186 -17.51 -13.36 -11.35
C LEU A 186 -16.83 -13.83 -12.64
N VAL A 187 -17.15 -15.04 -13.10
CA VAL A 187 -16.65 -15.57 -14.37
C VAL A 187 -17.17 -14.74 -15.56
N ARG A 188 -18.45 -14.36 -15.56
CA ARG A 188 -19.07 -13.59 -16.64
C ARG A 188 -18.57 -12.14 -16.69
N ASP A 189 -18.46 -11.48 -15.54
CA ASP A 189 -18.08 -10.07 -15.46
C ASP A 189 -16.56 -9.88 -15.69
N GLY A 190 -15.78 -10.97 -15.71
CA GLY A 190 -14.34 -10.99 -15.99
C GLY A 190 -13.46 -10.49 -14.83
N PRO A 191 -12.14 -10.77 -14.86
CA PRO A 191 -11.22 -10.23 -13.86
C PRO A 191 -11.13 -8.71 -14.00
N SER A 192 -11.54 -7.99 -12.96
CA SER A 192 -11.21 -6.57 -12.79
C SER A 192 -9.74 -6.42 -12.38
N ARG A 193 -9.12 -5.26 -12.62
CA ARG A 193 -7.72 -4.98 -12.24
C ARG A 193 -7.59 -3.85 -11.23
N GLY A 194 -6.49 -3.84 -10.48
CA GLY A 194 -6.18 -2.80 -9.51
C GLY A 194 -7.16 -2.78 -8.34
N TRP A 195 -7.55 -1.59 -7.88
CA TRP A 195 -8.50 -1.43 -6.77
C TRP A 195 -9.89 -2.02 -7.01
N LYS A 196 -10.27 -2.22 -8.28
CA LYS A 196 -11.58 -2.74 -8.68
C LYS A 196 -11.70 -4.25 -8.48
N GLU A 197 -10.58 -4.94 -8.28
CA GLU A 197 -10.57 -6.39 -8.17
C GLU A 197 -11.06 -6.84 -6.78
N PRO A 198 -12.14 -7.65 -6.70
CA PRO A 198 -12.52 -8.31 -5.46
C PRO A 198 -11.43 -9.26 -4.97
N THR A 199 -11.34 -9.43 -3.66
CA THR A 199 -10.36 -10.31 -3.01
C THR A 199 -11.02 -11.45 -2.23
N LEU A 200 -10.23 -12.47 -1.86
CA LEU A 200 -10.69 -13.50 -0.93
C LEU A 200 -11.17 -12.91 0.41
N ARG A 201 -10.52 -11.85 0.87
CA ARG A 201 -10.90 -11.16 2.11
C ARG A 201 -12.29 -10.55 2.04
N ASP A 202 -12.69 -9.99 0.90
CA ASP A 202 -14.05 -9.48 0.72
C ASP A 202 -15.11 -10.58 0.93
N LEU A 203 -14.77 -11.84 0.61
CA LEU A 203 -15.63 -13.01 0.86
C LEU A 203 -15.58 -13.50 2.30
N SER A 204 -14.43 -13.40 2.97
CA SER A 204 -14.23 -13.92 4.33
C SER A 204 -15.25 -13.36 5.32
N ALA A 205 -15.66 -12.10 5.16
CA ALA A 205 -16.60 -11.41 6.04
C ALA A 205 -18.02 -12.05 6.07
N VAL A 206 -18.36 -12.85 5.06
CA VAL A 206 -19.60 -13.64 5.04
C VAL A 206 -19.52 -14.80 6.03
N PHE A 207 -18.36 -15.47 6.05
CA PHE A 207 -18.21 -16.80 6.65
C PHE A 207 -17.57 -16.76 8.02
N PHE A 208 -16.75 -15.76 8.33
CA PHE A 208 -15.96 -15.71 9.54
C PHE A 208 -16.16 -14.41 10.31
N ASP A 209 -16.09 -14.53 11.64
CA ASP A 209 -15.92 -13.37 12.50
C ASP A 209 -14.50 -12.79 12.32
N ARG A 210 -14.43 -11.47 12.17
CA ARG A 210 -13.18 -10.74 11.86
C ARG A 210 -12.18 -10.77 13.01
N TYR A 211 -12.67 -10.83 14.25
CA TYR A 211 -11.81 -10.77 15.45
C TYR A 211 -11.82 -12.07 16.24
N GLY A 212 -12.52 -13.10 15.78
CA GLY A 212 -12.68 -14.37 16.49
C GLY A 212 -12.68 -15.57 15.54
N MET A 213 -12.44 -16.76 16.09
CA MET A 213 -12.39 -18.00 15.30
C MET A 213 -13.78 -18.56 14.93
N LYS A 214 -14.84 -17.79 15.17
CA LYS A 214 -16.23 -18.25 15.00
C LYS A 214 -16.63 -18.18 13.53
N ILE A 215 -17.13 -19.29 13.02
CA ILE A 215 -17.79 -19.36 11.71
C ILE A 215 -19.21 -18.83 11.86
N HIS A 216 -19.60 -17.89 11.01
CA HIS A 216 -20.97 -17.42 10.96
C HIS A 216 -21.88 -18.48 10.33
N ARG A 217 -23.02 -18.76 10.98
CA ARG A 217 -24.10 -19.49 10.33
C ARG A 217 -24.57 -18.69 9.12
N PHE A 218 -24.74 -19.35 7.98
CA PHE A 218 -25.29 -18.71 6.78
C PHE A 218 -26.65 -18.05 7.09
N ARG A 219 -26.74 -16.75 6.80
CA ARG A 219 -27.95 -15.93 6.90
C ARG A 219 -28.10 -15.14 5.60
N LYS A 220 -29.25 -15.27 4.92
CA LYS A 220 -29.53 -14.61 3.64
C LYS A 220 -29.41 -13.09 3.72
N SER A 221 -29.80 -12.50 4.86
CA SER A 221 -29.65 -11.05 5.12
C SER A 221 -28.18 -10.63 5.13
N ARG A 222 -27.34 -11.28 5.94
CA ARG A 222 -25.90 -11.01 5.98
C ARG A 222 -25.22 -11.24 4.64
N TRP A 223 -25.57 -12.34 3.96
CA TRP A 223 -25.08 -12.60 2.60
C TRP A 223 -25.38 -11.42 1.67
N ARG A 224 -26.63 -10.93 1.66
CA ARG A 224 -27.01 -9.76 0.87
C ARG A 224 -26.23 -8.51 1.29
N THR A 225 -26.09 -8.25 2.58
CA THR A 225 -25.39 -7.06 3.09
C THR A 225 -23.90 -7.04 2.72
N VAL A 226 -23.22 -8.19 2.78
CA VAL A 226 -21.77 -8.27 2.55
C VAL A 226 -21.45 -8.49 1.07
N MET A 227 -22.17 -9.39 0.40
CA MET A 227 -21.85 -9.76 -0.98
C MET A 227 -22.38 -8.76 -2.00
N ARG A 228 -23.52 -8.10 -1.75
CA ARG A 228 -24.06 -7.13 -2.73
C ARG A 228 -23.03 -6.03 -3.05
N PRO A 229 -22.37 -5.39 -2.06
CA PRO A 229 -21.30 -4.43 -2.31
C PRO A 229 -20.16 -4.93 -3.19
N VAL A 230 -19.73 -6.18 -3.01
CA VAL A 230 -18.63 -6.79 -3.78
C VAL A 230 -18.96 -6.88 -5.28
N PHE A 231 -20.25 -6.95 -5.63
CA PHE A 231 -20.75 -7.03 -7.02
C PHE A 231 -21.16 -5.70 -7.63
N LEU A 232 -21.04 -4.61 -6.90
CA LEU A 232 -21.41 -3.34 -7.46
C LEU A 232 -20.40 -2.97 -8.56
N PRO A 233 -20.88 -2.36 -9.66
CA PRO A 233 -19.97 -1.87 -10.67
C PRO A 233 -19.00 -0.86 -10.05
N PRO A 234 -17.74 -0.84 -10.49
CA PRO A 234 -16.83 0.22 -10.09
C PRO A 234 -17.39 1.57 -10.55
N ALA A 235 -17.24 2.60 -9.74
CA ALA A 235 -17.61 3.95 -10.11
C ALA A 235 -16.78 4.42 -11.32
N ASP A 236 -17.45 5.07 -12.26
CA ASP A 236 -16.76 5.83 -13.29
C ASP A 236 -16.30 7.16 -12.66
N LEU A 237 -15.00 7.23 -12.41
CA LEU A 237 -14.38 8.40 -11.80
C LEU A 237 -14.14 9.53 -12.81
N ARG A 238 -14.24 9.26 -14.12
CA ARG A 238 -14.06 10.26 -15.19
C ARG A 238 -15.30 11.13 -15.41
N CYS A 239 -16.49 10.57 -15.20
CA CYS A 239 -17.75 11.23 -15.55
C CYS A 239 -18.18 12.40 -14.65
N GLY A 240 -17.33 12.93 -13.76
CA GLY A 240 -17.69 14.07 -12.90
C GLY A 240 -18.92 13.84 -12.00
N SER A 241 -19.45 12.61 -11.96
CA SER A 241 -20.60 12.21 -11.16
C SER A 241 -20.18 12.19 -9.70
N ARG A 242 -20.20 13.38 -9.10
CA ARG A 242 -19.97 13.59 -7.69
C ARG A 242 -21.15 12.98 -6.95
N PRO A 243 -20.90 12.16 -5.91
CA PRO A 243 -21.93 11.89 -4.92
C PRO A 243 -22.52 13.23 -4.48
N ARG A 244 -23.85 13.38 -4.58
CA ARG A 244 -24.52 14.67 -4.39
C ARG A 244 -24.49 15.16 -2.94
N ALA A 245 -24.11 14.31 -2.00
CA ALA A 245 -24.13 14.61 -0.57
C ALA A 245 -23.00 13.92 0.20
N PHE A 246 -22.65 14.52 1.33
CA PHE A 246 -21.85 13.90 2.39
C PHE A 246 -22.49 12.60 2.87
N VAL A 247 -21.74 11.50 2.78
CA VAL A 247 -22.16 10.20 3.33
C VAL A 247 -21.17 9.74 4.40
N PRO A 248 -21.55 9.72 5.69
CA PRO A 248 -20.68 9.26 6.78
C PRO A 248 -20.40 7.75 6.67
N PHE A 249 -19.34 7.27 7.35
CA PHE A 249 -18.96 5.86 7.31
C PHE A 249 -20.08 4.95 7.79
N THR A 250 -20.85 5.40 8.77
CA THR A 250 -22.01 4.68 9.31
C THR A 250 -23.11 4.39 8.28
N ARG A 251 -23.08 5.04 7.11
CA ARG A 251 -24.04 4.85 6.01
C ARG A 251 -23.46 4.17 4.76
N VAL A 252 -22.17 3.85 4.74
CA VAL A 252 -21.54 3.10 3.64
C VAL A 252 -21.23 1.66 4.06
N TYR A 253 -21.00 0.79 3.08
CA TYR A 253 -20.31 -0.47 3.32
C TYR A 253 -18.81 -0.29 3.10
N TRP A 254 -18.01 -0.71 4.07
CA TRP A 254 -16.56 -0.84 3.92
C TRP A 254 -16.08 -2.10 4.63
N ASP A 255 -15.36 -2.96 3.90
CA ASP A 255 -14.63 -4.11 4.43
C ASP A 255 -15.48 -4.84 5.49
N GLY A 256 -16.72 -5.24 5.19
CA GLY A 256 -17.60 -6.00 6.09
C GLY A 256 -17.79 -5.47 7.52
N PHE A 257 -17.46 -4.21 7.82
CA PHE A 257 -17.46 -3.68 9.17
C PHE A 257 -18.88 -3.35 9.66
N GLY A 258 -19.10 -3.54 10.95
CA GLY A 258 -20.35 -3.17 11.61
C GLY A 258 -20.41 -1.68 11.93
N ARG A 259 -21.63 -1.18 12.22
CA ARG A 259 -21.89 0.23 12.53
C ARG A 259 -20.98 0.82 13.62
N LEU A 260 -20.62 0.06 14.64
CA LEU A 260 -19.75 0.54 15.72
C LEU A 260 -18.34 0.88 15.21
N THR A 261 -17.74 -0.01 14.40
CA THR A 261 -16.42 0.22 13.80
C THR A 261 -16.47 1.37 12.79
N LEU A 262 -17.54 1.46 12.01
CA LEU A 262 -17.74 2.58 11.09
C LEU A 262 -17.93 3.92 11.83
N ALA A 263 -18.61 3.92 12.97
CA ALA A 263 -18.72 5.10 13.84
C ALA A 263 -17.38 5.48 14.49
N LEU A 264 -16.47 4.52 14.69
CA LEU A 264 -15.10 4.81 15.11
C LEU A 264 -14.30 5.46 13.97
N MET A 265 -14.45 4.99 12.73
CA MET A 265 -13.87 5.65 11.56
C MET A 265 -14.41 7.08 11.38
N ASP A 266 -15.69 7.33 11.63
CA ASP A 266 -16.25 8.69 11.64
C ASP A 266 -15.66 9.59 12.75
N ALA A 267 -15.22 9.01 13.87
CA ALA A 267 -14.53 9.76 14.93
C ALA A 267 -13.07 10.06 14.54
N LEU A 268 -12.36 9.08 13.96
CA LEU A 268 -11.02 9.25 13.42
C LEU A 268 -10.99 10.30 12.30
N PHE A 269 -11.96 10.23 11.39
CA PHE A 269 -12.13 11.21 10.32
C PHE A 269 -12.23 12.63 10.88
N ARG A 270 -13.02 12.86 11.94
CA ARG A 270 -13.13 14.18 12.59
C ARG A 270 -11.80 14.67 13.16
N LYS A 271 -10.97 13.77 13.70
CA LYS A 271 -9.60 14.13 14.13
C LYS A 271 -8.70 14.50 12.96
N GLN A 272 -8.81 13.79 11.85
CA GLN A 272 -8.09 14.15 10.63
C GLN A 272 -8.55 15.51 10.07
N VAL A 273 -9.84 15.85 10.14
CA VAL A 273 -10.33 17.19 9.76
C VAL A 273 -9.66 18.27 10.62
N GLN A 274 -9.66 18.11 11.95
CA GLN A 274 -8.98 19.04 12.87
C GLN A 274 -7.49 19.20 12.55
N GLU A 275 -6.80 18.11 12.24
CA GLU A 275 -5.40 18.14 11.79
C GLU A 275 -5.23 18.97 10.52
N LEU A 276 -6.07 18.76 9.51
CA LEU A 276 -5.98 19.47 8.24
C LEU A 276 -6.35 20.96 8.38
N GLU A 277 -7.33 21.29 9.22
CA GLU A 277 -7.64 22.67 9.58
C GLU A 277 -6.45 23.37 10.25
N ALA A 278 -5.74 22.68 11.15
CA ALA A 278 -4.54 23.23 11.81
C ALA A 278 -3.37 23.42 10.84
N VAL A 279 -3.16 22.47 9.91
CA VAL A 279 -2.17 22.60 8.82
C VAL A 279 -2.46 23.82 7.96
N ARG A 280 -3.71 23.97 7.51
CA ARG A 280 -4.12 25.12 6.70
C ARG A 280 -4.00 26.43 7.46
N LYS A 281 -4.52 26.48 8.69
CA LYS A 281 -4.49 27.69 9.54
C LYS A 281 -3.06 28.17 9.74
N LEU A 282 -2.12 27.27 9.98
CA LEU A 282 -0.71 27.66 10.09
C LEU A 282 -0.17 28.22 8.77
N ALA A 283 -0.41 27.54 7.64
CA ALA A 283 0.13 27.98 6.36
C ALA A 283 -0.42 29.35 5.91
N VAL A 284 -1.73 29.57 6.07
CA VAL A 284 -2.38 30.86 5.81
C VAL A 284 -1.86 31.92 6.78
N GLY A 285 -1.82 31.61 8.07
CA GLY A 285 -1.31 32.54 9.10
C GLY A 285 0.13 32.95 8.86
N VAL A 286 1.00 32.02 8.42
CA VAL A 286 2.38 32.35 8.04
C VAL A 286 2.39 33.28 6.82
N SER A 287 1.63 32.96 5.76
CA SER A 287 1.60 33.77 4.53
C SER A 287 1.16 35.20 4.81
N GLY A 288 0.08 35.39 5.56
CA GLY A 288 -0.44 36.70 5.92
C GLY A 288 0.48 37.46 6.88
N ALA A 289 1.07 36.80 7.89
CA ALA A 289 1.92 37.47 8.87
C ALA A 289 3.27 37.93 8.31
N VAL A 290 3.83 37.21 7.33
CA VAL A 290 5.12 37.56 6.72
C VAL A 290 4.98 38.22 5.35
N HIS A 291 3.75 38.38 4.85
CA HIS A 291 3.42 38.86 3.50
C HIS A 291 4.24 38.16 2.40
N ARG A 292 4.32 36.83 2.45
CA ARG A 292 5.00 36.04 1.40
C ARG A 292 4.19 34.85 0.96
N VAL A 293 4.43 34.45 -0.29
CA VAL A 293 3.88 33.19 -0.81
C VAL A 293 4.42 32.02 0.03
N VAL A 294 3.51 31.17 0.49
CA VAL A 294 3.86 29.95 1.22
C VAL A 294 3.76 28.75 0.29
N LEU A 295 4.86 28.01 0.15
CA LEU A 295 4.88 26.71 -0.49
C LEU A 295 4.69 25.63 0.58
N SER A 296 3.52 25.00 0.61
CA SER A 296 3.18 23.95 1.58
C SER A 296 3.51 22.57 0.99
N CYS A 297 4.72 22.08 1.28
CA CYS A 297 5.25 20.80 0.79
C CYS A 297 4.86 19.64 1.72
N HIS A 298 4.16 18.65 1.19
CA HIS A 298 3.64 17.50 1.94
C HIS A 298 4.32 16.21 1.50
N ASN A 299 5.05 15.57 2.42
CA ASN A 299 5.75 14.33 2.09
C ASN A 299 4.76 13.18 1.85
N ALA A 300 4.86 12.56 0.67
CA ALA A 300 4.00 11.45 0.27
C ALA A 300 4.16 10.27 1.25
N THR A 301 3.05 9.68 1.70
CA THR A 301 2.83 8.89 2.95
C THR A 301 2.20 9.74 4.06
N LEU A 302 2.79 9.82 5.25
CA LEU A 302 2.11 10.32 6.44
C LEU A 302 1.67 11.80 6.35
N GLY A 303 2.48 12.64 5.72
CA GLY A 303 2.22 14.07 5.52
C GLY A 303 1.26 14.37 4.35
N ALA A 304 1.03 13.42 3.45
CA ALA A 304 0.35 13.65 2.18
C ALA A 304 -1.07 14.24 2.31
N MET A 305 -1.85 13.75 3.29
CA MET A 305 -3.21 14.23 3.51
C MET A 305 -3.26 15.73 3.85
N GLY A 306 -2.17 16.28 4.40
CA GLY A 306 -1.98 17.71 4.62
C GLY A 306 -2.28 18.55 3.39
N GLY A 307 -1.86 18.08 2.21
CA GLY A 307 -2.06 18.82 0.95
C GLY A 307 -3.52 18.88 0.49
N TRP A 308 -4.40 18.06 1.05
CA TRP A 308 -5.83 18.10 0.75
C TRP A 308 -6.60 19.11 1.61
N ALA A 309 -5.93 19.79 2.55
CA ALA A 309 -6.53 20.81 3.40
C ALA A 309 -6.88 22.10 2.67
N PHE A 310 -6.25 22.34 1.52
CA PHE A 310 -6.25 23.62 0.84
C PHE A 310 -7.36 23.72 -0.20
N PRO A 311 -7.98 24.90 -0.31
CA PRO A 311 -8.94 25.17 -1.38
C PRO A 311 -8.24 25.20 -2.75
N SER A 312 -9.03 25.25 -3.82
CA SER A 312 -8.49 25.53 -5.16
C SER A 312 -7.84 26.93 -5.22
N LEU A 313 -6.99 27.19 -6.23
CA LEU A 313 -6.32 28.50 -6.34
C LEU A 313 -7.34 29.64 -6.45
N VAL A 314 -8.38 29.48 -7.29
CA VAL A 314 -9.44 30.48 -7.47
C VAL A 314 -10.16 30.87 -6.17
N GLU A 315 -10.30 29.94 -5.23
CA GLU A 315 -10.96 30.16 -3.93
C GLU A 315 -10.11 30.97 -2.94
N GLN A 316 -8.82 31.24 -3.25
CA GLN A 316 -7.93 32.08 -2.44
C GLN A 316 -8.00 33.57 -2.81
N PHE A 317 -8.82 33.94 -3.80
CA PHE A 317 -8.92 35.32 -4.29
C PHE A 317 -10.24 35.97 -3.86
N PRO A 318 -10.23 37.29 -3.57
CA PRO A 318 -11.40 37.99 -3.03
C PRO A 318 -12.56 38.11 -4.04
N SER A 319 -12.29 38.00 -5.34
CA SER A 319 -13.31 38.08 -6.39
C SER A 319 -12.92 37.31 -7.66
N PRO A 320 -13.90 36.92 -8.50
CA PRO A 320 -13.62 36.30 -9.79
C PRO A 320 -12.78 37.17 -10.72
N SER A 321 -12.97 38.50 -10.71
CA SER A 321 -12.18 39.43 -11.54
C SER A 321 -10.73 39.52 -11.08
N ALA A 322 -10.49 39.49 -9.77
CA ALA A 322 -9.14 39.40 -9.22
C ALA A 322 -8.46 38.09 -9.66
N TRP A 323 -9.18 36.96 -9.60
CA TRP A 323 -8.67 35.69 -10.12
C TRP A 323 -8.32 35.75 -11.61
N GLU A 324 -9.20 36.29 -12.45
CA GLU A 324 -8.97 36.36 -13.90
C GLU A 324 -7.74 37.20 -14.25
N ALA A 325 -7.57 38.35 -13.61
CA ALA A 325 -6.40 39.20 -13.80
C ALA A 325 -5.11 38.52 -13.31
N PHE A 326 -5.16 37.81 -12.18
CA PHE A 326 -4.04 37.02 -11.69
C PHE A 326 -3.66 35.91 -12.68
N ARG A 327 -4.64 35.13 -13.12
CA ARG A 327 -4.45 34.03 -14.09
C ARG A 327 -3.82 34.53 -15.39
N ALA A 328 -4.35 35.61 -15.97
CA ALA A 328 -3.80 36.18 -17.21
C ALA A 328 -2.32 36.55 -17.06
N ARG A 329 -1.94 37.12 -15.91
CA ARG A 329 -0.55 37.48 -15.61
C ARG A 329 0.35 36.26 -15.42
N VAL A 330 -0.16 35.20 -14.79
CA VAL A 330 0.57 33.92 -14.64
C VAL A 330 0.78 33.26 -16.01
N ASP A 331 -0.23 33.26 -16.87
CA ASP A 331 -0.15 32.67 -18.22
C ASP A 331 0.88 33.42 -19.08
N GLU A 332 0.82 34.77 -19.09
CA GLU A 332 1.80 35.63 -19.76
C GLU A 332 3.23 35.31 -19.31
N ARG A 333 3.48 35.28 -17.99
CA ARG A 333 4.81 34.97 -17.43
C ARG A 333 5.25 33.55 -17.72
N THR A 334 4.35 32.58 -17.69
CA THR A 334 4.71 31.19 -18.03
C THR A 334 5.20 31.10 -19.47
N GLY A 335 4.64 31.92 -20.38
CA GLY A 335 5.12 32.10 -21.74
C GLY A 335 6.51 32.76 -21.81
N CYS A 336 6.74 33.86 -21.09
CA CYS A 336 8.03 34.56 -21.08
C CYS A 336 9.17 33.75 -20.44
N VAL A 337 8.90 33.05 -19.33
CA VAL A 337 9.89 32.20 -18.63
C VAL A 337 10.41 31.08 -19.54
N ALA A 338 9.62 30.65 -20.53
CA ALA A 338 10.08 29.68 -21.53
C ALA A 338 11.26 30.19 -22.39
N ALA A 339 11.41 31.51 -22.54
CA ALA A 339 12.43 32.13 -23.38
C ALA A 339 13.73 32.49 -22.61
N ASP A 340 13.69 32.54 -21.28
CA ASP A 340 14.73 33.18 -20.44
C ASP A 340 15.59 32.19 -19.63
N GLU A 341 15.23 30.90 -19.56
CA GLU A 341 15.84 29.95 -18.61
C GLU A 341 16.94 29.04 -19.21
N GLY A 342 18.13 29.59 -19.48
CA GLY A 342 19.33 28.78 -19.73
C GLY A 342 19.91 28.13 -18.45
N ALA A 343 19.80 28.80 -17.29
CA ALA A 343 20.39 28.36 -16.03
C ALA A 343 19.45 27.50 -15.15
N GLY A 344 18.14 27.73 -15.21
CA GLY A 344 17.14 26.98 -14.43
C GLY A 344 16.84 25.59 -14.98
N GLU A 345 16.98 25.41 -16.29
CA GLU A 345 16.68 24.15 -16.99
C GLU A 345 17.58 22.99 -16.52
N GLY A 346 18.86 23.27 -16.26
CA GLY A 346 19.80 22.29 -15.71
C GLY A 346 19.38 21.76 -14.34
N LEU A 347 18.90 22.62 -13.44
CA LEU A 347 18.40 22.23 -12.12
C LEU A 347 17.08 21.45 -12.21
N VAL A 348 16.16 21.87 -13.08
CA VAL A 348 14.88 21.16 -13.30
C VAL A 348 15.13 19.75 -13.87
N LYS A 349 16.11 19.60 -14.77
CA LYS A 349 16.56 18.30 -15.28
C LYS A 349 17.20 17.46 -14.17
N ALA A 350 18.08 18.04 -13.36
CA ALA A 350 18.69 17.33 -12.22
C ALA A 350 17.65 16.89 -11.18
N LEU A 351 16.61 17.71 -10.93
CA LEU A 351 15.47 17.35 -10.10
C LEU A 351 14.72 16.14 -10.65
N TRP A 352 14.48 16.11 -11.97
CA TRP A 352 13.83 14.98 -12.64
C TRP A 352 14.66 13.70 -12.51
N GLU A 353 15.96 13.76 -12.84
CA GLU A 353 16.87 12.61 -12.76
C GLU A 353 16.93 12.06 -11.34
N CYS A 354 17.09 12.95 -10.35
CA CYS A 354 17.10 12.57 -8.94
C CYS A 354 15.77 11.93 -8.52
N TRP A 355 14.63 12.52 -8.91
CA TRP A 355 13.30 11.98 -8.64
C TRP A 355 13.11 10.59 -9.26
N TYR A 356 13.51 10.42 -10.52
CA TYR A 356 13.41 9.15 -11.25
C TYR A 356 14.26 8.05 -10.61
N GLU A 357 15.54 8.32 -10.33
CA GLU A 357 16.47 7.38 -9.68
C GLU A 357 16.01 6.96 -8.28
N ARG A 358 15.39 7.90 -7.54
CA ARG A 358 14.93 7.67 -6.17
C ARG A 358 13.64 6.86 -6.12
N LEU A 359 12.71 7.11 -7.03
CA LEU A 359 11.32 6.63 -6.94
C LEU A 359 10.93 5.66 -8.04
N VAL A 360 11.16 6.02 -9.29
CA VAL A 360 10.68 5.25 -10.45
C VAL A 360 11.59 4.06 -10.71
N GLY A 361 12.89 4.28 -10.83
CA GLY A 361 13.88 3.25 -11.16
C GLY A 361 13.76 2.00 -10.29
N PRO A 362 13.81 2.11 -8.95
CA PRO A 362 13.67 0.96 -8.05
C PRO A 362 12.32 0.23 -8.16
N ARG A 363 11.22 0.97 -8.38
CA ARG A 363 9.89 0.36 -8.55
C ARG A 363 9.74 -0.35 -9.88
N LEU A 364 10.30 0.22 -10.94
CA LEU A 364 10.33 -0.40 -12.26
C LEU A 364 11.18 -1.67 -12.25
N ALA A 365 12.38 -1.61 -11.67
CA ALA A 365 13.24 -2.79 -11.48
C ALA A 365 12.52 -3.90 -10.70
N PHE A 366 11.86 -3.54 -9.59
CA PHE A 366 11.03 -4.48 -8.84
C PHE A 366 9.89 -5.06 -9.68
N ALA A 367 9.12 -4.24 -10.38
CA ALA A 367 7.99 -4.70 -11.21
C ALA A 367 8.44 -5.64 -12.33
N VAL A 368 9.53 -5.31 -13.01
CA VAL A 368 10.16 -6.15 -14.05
C VAL A 368 10.66 -7.47 -13.46
N SER A 369 11.29 -7.44 -12.29
CA SER A 369 11.69 -8.67 -11.58
C SER A 369 10.48 -9.56 -11.27
N GLN A 370 9.42 -8.99 -10.69
CA GLN A 370 8.20 -9.74 -10.40
C GLN A 370 7.55 -10.32 -11.66
N GLU A 371 7.49 -9.57 -12.76
CA GLU A 371 7.00 -10.06 -14.05
C GLU A 371 7.84 -11.22 -14.59
N ARG A 372 9.18 -11.11 -14.53
CA ARG A 372 10.10 -12.18 -14.91
C ARG A 372 9.90 -13.44 -14.07
N ILE A 373 9.76 -13.31 -12.75
CA ILE A 373 9.49 -14.45 -11.86
C ILE A 373 8.16 -15.12 -12.23
N ARG A 374 7.11 -14.33 -12.53
CA ARG A 374 5.84 -14.88 -13.02
C ARG A 374 6.01 -15.64 -14.33
N ASP A 375 6.84 -15.17 -15.24
CA ASP A 375 7.09 -15.85 -16.51
C ASP A 375 7.90 -17.14 -16.34
N LEU A 376 8.96 -17.11 -15.52
CA LEU A 376 9.79 -18.28 -15.22
C LEU A 376 9.01 -19.39 -14.50
N VAL A 377 8.17 -19.02 -13.54
CA VAL A 377 7.39 -19.98 -12.75
C VAL A 377 6.07 -20.34 -13.44
N GLY A 378 5.45 -19.42 -14.19
CA GLY A 378 4.15 -19.62 -14.87
C GLY A 378 4.23 -20.24 -16.26
N GLY A 379 5.33 -20.07 -16.99
CA GLY A 379 5.50 -20.57 -18.38
C GLY A 379 5.71 -22.09 -18.49
N TRP A 380 6.02 -22.76 -17.40
CA TRP A 380 6.45 -24.15 -17.34
C TRP A 380 5.46 -25.22 -17.88
N GLU A 381 4.17 -24.94 -17.94
CA GLU A 381 3.16 -25.88 -18.48
C GLU A 381 3.32 -26.05 -20.01
N LYS A 382 3.81 -25.00 -20.70
CA LYS A 382 4.14 -25.05 -22.14
C LYS A 382 5.44 -25.83 -22.40
N ASP A 383 6.41 -25.73 -21.49
CA ASP A 383 7.72 -26.40 -21.60
C ASP A 383 7.64 -27.90 -21.29
N PHE A 384 6.66 -28.34 -20.50
CA PHE A 384 6.47 -29.76 -20.18
C PHE A 384 5.58 -30.50 -21.20
N SER A 385 4.66 -29.77 -21.84
CA SER A 385 3.78 -30.32 -22.88
C SER A 385 4.51 -30.48 -24.22
N ARG A 386 5.61 -29.73 -24.41
CA ARG A 386 6.59 -29.94 -25.48
C ARG A 386 7.68 -30.83 -24.92
N GLY A 387 7.59 -32.14 -25.16
CA GLY A 387 8.59 -33.12 -24.71
C GLY A 387 10.01 -32.58 -24.91
N GLY A 388 10.84 -32.73 -23.87
CA GLY A 388 12.10 -32.04 -23.74
C GLY A 388 13.04 -32.24 -24.92
N GLU A 389 13.26 -31.16 -25.66
CA GLU A 389 14.41 -30.91 -26.53
C GLU A 389 14.40 -29.40 -26.79
N GLY A 390 15.09 -28.65 -25.93
CA GLY A 390 15.10 -27.19 -25.95
C GLY A 390 15.34 -26.62 -24.56
N GLY A 391 16.58 -26.66 -24.10
CA GLY A 391 16.99 -26.02 -22.86
C GLY A 391 16.71 -24.50 -22.85
N PRO A 392 16.73 -23.86 -21.67
CA PRO A 392 16.27 -22.48 -21.44
C PRO A 392 17.26 -21.40 -21.93
N GLU A 393 17.95 -21.61 -23.05
CA GLU A 393 18.92 -20.64 -23.59
C GLU A 393 18.26 -19.53 -24.43
N GLY A 394 17.00 -19.71 -24.85
CA GLY A 394 16.29 -18.74 -25.70
C GLY A 394 15.80 -17.45 -25.01
N TYR A 395 15.94 -17.31 -23.69
CA TYR A 395 15.40 -16.15 -22.95
C TYR A 395 16.42 -15.03 -22.69
N ARG A 396 17.63 -15.10 -23.28
CA ARG A 396 18.69 -14.08 -23.10
C ARG A 396 18.80 -13.03 -24.20
N SER A 397 18.03 -13.10 -25.28
CA SER A 397 18.15 -12.15 -26.40
C SER A 397 17.02 -11.12 -26.41
N GLY A 398 17.21 -10.01 -25.68
CA GLY A 398 16.30 -8.87 -25.78
C GLY A 398 16.52 -7.74 -24.79
N GLY A 399 17.69 -7.09 -24.86
CA GLY A 399 17.94 -5.80 -24.20
C GLY A 399 18.40 -5.90 -22.74
N ARG A 400 19.50 -5.19 -22.42
CA ARG A 400 20.04 -5.08 -21.05
C ARG A 400 18.93 -4.74 -20.06
N SER A 401 18.62 -5.69 -19.17
CA SER A 401 17.70 -5.48 -18.06
C SER A 401 18.34 -4.52 -17.05
N PRO A 402 17.67 -3.43 -16.63
CA PRO A 402 18.20 -2.51 -15.64
C PRO A 402 17.94 -3.06 -14.22
N ALA A 403 18.59 -4.17 -13.88
CA ALA A 403 18.89 -4.66 -12.53
C ALA A 403 19.44 -6.08 -12.64
N GLU A 404 20.61 -6.33 -12.06
CA GLU A 404 21.13 -7.69 -11.93
C GLU A 404 20.14 -8.54 -11.12
N PRO A 405 19.81 -9.77 -11.56
CA PRO A 405 18.89 -10.68 -10.87
C PRO A 405 19.36 -11.09 -9.47
N ASP A 406 20.61 -10.79 -9.11
CA ASP A 406 21.25 -11.24 -7.88
C ASP A 406 21.15 -10.23 -6.72
N ASP A 407 20.47 -9.10 -6.92
CA ASP A 407 20.20 -8.18 -5.81
C ASP A 407 19.03 -8.71 -4.95
N PRO A 408 19.26 -9.09 -3.68
CA PRO A 408 18.24 -9.66 -2.80
C PRO A 408 17.04 -8.72 -2.56
N ARG A 409 17.18 -7.41 -2.85
CA ARG A 409 16.07 -6.45 -2.80
C ARG A 409 14.98 -6.72 -3.84
N PHE A 410 15.28 -7.48 -4.89
CA PHE A 410 14.35 -7.85 -5.96
C PHE A 410 13.92 -9.32 -5.92
N ALA A 411 14.24 -10.04 -4.85
CA ALA A 411 13.72 -11.38 -4.59
C ALA A 411 12.19 -11.39 -4.52
N TRP A 412 11.59 -12.57 -4.69
CA TRP A 412 10.14 -12.72 -4.57
C TRP A 412 9.68 -12.40 -3.14
N GLY A 413 8.92 -11.31 -2.99
CA GLY A 413 8.36 -10.88 -1.70
C GLY A 413 6.95 -11.43 -1.40
N GLY A 414 6.45 -12.35 -2.21
CA GLY A 414 5.07 -12.84 -2.13
C GLY A 414 4.05 -12.00 -2.92
N PRO A 415 2.78 -12.42 -2.95
CA PRO A 415 1.71 -11.65 -3.57
C PRO A 415 1.37 -10.38 -2.76
N VAL A 416 1.00 -9.33 -3.48
CA VAL A 416 0.49 -8.08 -2.90
C VAL A 416 -1.00 -7.92 -3.23
N ALA A 417 -1.70 -7.03 -2.51
CA ALA A 417 -3.10 -6.77 -2.82
C ALA A 417 -3.23 -6.15 -4.23
N PRO A 418 -4.33 -6.39 -4.97
CA PRO A 418 -4.46 -5.93 -6.36
C PRO A 418 -4.22 -4.42 -6.58
N HIS A 419 -4.62 -3.57 -5.63
CA HIS A 419 -4.39 -2.12 -5.72
C HIS A 419 -2.94 -1.68 -5.47
N GLN A 420 -2.11 -2.55 -4.91
CA GLN A 420 -0.67 -2.34 -4.73
C GLN A 420 0.14 -2.89 -5.92
N ALA A 421 -0.45 -3.78 -6.72
CA ALA A 421 0.20 -4.40 -7.86
C ALA A 421 0.25 -3.45 -9.06
N TRP A 422 1.40 -2.81 -9.28
CA TRP A 422 1.67 -2.01 -10.47
C TRP A 422 2.42 -2.85 -11.50
N SER A 423 1.99 -2.82 -12.76
CA SER A 423 2.78 -3.41 -13.86
C SER A 423 3.92 -2.49 -14.28
N SER A 424 4.95 -3.06 -14.90
CA SER A 424 6.04 -2.28 -15.49
C SER A 424 5.51 -1.25 -16.48
N TYR A 425 4.57 -1.64 -17.35
CA TYR A 425 3.89 -0.75 -18.29
C TYR A 425 3.18 0.43 -17.62
N ALA A 426 2.43 0.19 -16.54
CA ALA A 426 1.73 1.25 -15.83
C ALA A 426 2.69 2.26 -15.17
N LEU A 427 3.81 1.76 -14.63
CA LEU A 427 4.87 2.61 -14.07
C LEU A 427 5.57 3.44 -15.14
N CYS A 428 5.93 2.84 -16.29
CA CYS A 428 6.55 3.57 -17.40
C CYS A 428 5.63 4.68 -17.90
N ARG A 429 4.35 4.37 -18.17
CA ARG A 429 3.38 5.36 -18.63
C ARG A 429 3.23 6.50 -17.62
N TRP A 430 3.11 6.20 -16.33
CA TRP A 430 3.04 7.22 -15.28
C TRP A 430 4.29 8.11 -15.25
N ALA A 431 5.49 7.52 -15.40
CA ALA A 431 6.73 8.27 -15.46
C ALA A 431 6.83 9.14 -16.72
N GLU A 432 6.39 8.66 -17.88
CA GLU A 432 6.34 9.43 -19.13
C GLU A 432 5.38 10.61 -19.04
N GLU A 433 4.16 10.39 -18.53
CA GLU A 433 3.17 11.44 -18.27
C GLU A 433 3.73 12.51 -17.32
N ARG A 434 4.43 12.08 -16.26
CA ARG A 434 5.10 12.99 -15.31
C ARG A 434 6.23 13.76 -15.98
N ARG A 435 7.05 13.10 -16.80
CA ARG A 435 8.17 13.73 -17.52
C ARG A 435 7.67 14.82 -18.46
N ALA A 436 6.60 14.54 -19.22
CA ALA A 436 6.02 15.47 -20.17
C ALA A 436 5.53 16.77 -19.50
N GLY A 437 4.99 16.68 -18.29
CA GLY A 437 4.53 17.83 -17.51
C GLY A 437 5.57 18.48 -16.59
N TRP A 438 6.77 17.88 -16.44
CA TRP A 438 7.71 18.24 -15.38
C TRP A 438 8.18 19.70 -15.46
N ALA A 439 8.84 20.05 -16.56
CA ALA A 439 9.41 21.39 -16.75
C ALA A 439 8.32 22.47 -16.83
N ALA A 440 7.20 22.19 -17.50
CA ALA A 440 6.08 23.11 -17.58
C ALA A 440 5.48 23.42 -16.20
N GLY A 441 5.40 22.41 -15.32
CA GLY A 441 4.90 22.62 -13.96
C GLY A 441 5.85 23.44 -13.08
N PHE A 442 7.17 23.24 -13.19
CA PHE A 442 8.14 24.11 -12.49
C PHE A 442 8.08 25.56 -12.97
N ARG A 443 7.98 25.80 -14.29
CA ARG A 443 7.79 27.15 -14.85
C ARG A 443 6.52 27.81 -14.32
N ARG A 444 5.41 27.06 -14.31
CA ARG A 444 4.14 27.53 -13.75
C ARG A 444 4.26 27.84 -12.26
N LEU A 445 4.89 26.96 -11.48
CA LEU A 445 5.10 27.20 -10.05
C LEU A 445 5.89 28.49 -9.81
N ARG A 446 6.94 28.74 -10.61
CA ARG A 446 7.71 29.98 -10.55
C ARG A 446 6.87 31.22 -10.90
N ALA A 447 6.04 31.13 -11.94
CA ALA A 447 5.12 32.21 -12.31
C ALA A 447 4.10 32.48 -11.19
N LEU A 448 3.51 31.43 -10.60
CA LEU A 448 2.60 31.54 -9.45
C LEU A 448 3.26 32.21 -8.24
N ILE A 449 4.50 31.83 -7.91
CA ILE A 449 5.26 32.43 -6.80
C ILE A 449 5.53 33.92 -7.06
N ARG A 450 6.03 34.27 -8.25
CA ARG A 450 6.37 35.66 -8.59
C ARG A 450 5.13 36.55 -8.62
N THR A 451 4.10 36.15 -9.36
CA THR A 451 2.85 36.93 -9.44
C THR A 451 2.15 36.98 -8.09
N GLY A 452 2.18 35.88 -7.32
CA GLY A 452 1.65 35.83 -5.97
C GLY A 452 2.32 36.84 -5.05
N GLN A 453 3.64 36.90 -5.06
CA GLN A 453 4.39 37.86 -4.25
C GLN A 453 4.08 39.30 -4.66
N GLU A 454 4.06 39.60 -5.96
CA GLU A 454 3.72 40.94 -6.45
C GLU A 454 2.34 41.40 -5.98
N TRP A 455 1.38 40.47 -5.89
CA TRP A 455 0.03 40.77 -5.44
C TRP A 455 -0.06 40.92 -3.91
N LEU A 456 0.73 40.16 -3.15
CA LEU A 456 0.88 40.33 -1.70
C LEU A 456 1.53 41.69 -1.39
N ASP A 457 2.64 42.02 -2.06
CA ASP A 457 3.36 43.29 -1.88
C ASP A 457 2.47 44.49 -2.23
N ALA A 458 1.59 44.34 -3.23
CA ALA A 458 0.62 45.35 -3.64
C ALA A 458 -0.68 45.36 -2.79
N GLY A 459 -0.82 44.48 -1.80
CA GLY A 459 -2.03 44.38 -0.96
C GLY A 459 -3.30 43.99 -1.71
N ARG A 460 -3.18 43.27 -2.85
CA ARG A 460 -4.33 42.80 -3.66
C ARG A 460 -4.93 41.50 -3.14
N ILE A 461 -4.13 40.75 -2.39
CA ILE A 461 -4.52 39.54 -1.65
C ILE A 461 -3.80 39.58 -0.30
N ASP A 462 -4.42 38.98 0.71
CA ASP A 462 -3.86 38.94 2.07
C ASP A 462 -2.89 37.77 2.26
N GLU A 463 -3.15 36.66 1.57
CA GLU A 463 -2.36 35.44 1.63
C GLU A 463 -2.32 34.71 0.29
N LEU A 464 -1.29 33.88 0.09
CA LEU A 464 -1.28 32.88 -0.97
C LEU A 464 -0.52 31.63 -0.52
N VAL A 465 -1.21 30.49 -0.55
CA VAL A 465 -0.62 29.18 -0.23
C VAL A 465 -0.70 28.25 -1.44
N LEU A 466 0.47 27.72 -1.82
CA LEU A 466 0.62 26.74 -2.90
C LEU A 466 0.91 25.36 -2.29
N PRO A 467 -0.09 24.46 -2.19
CA PRO A 467 0.12 23.11 -1.70
C PRO A 467 0.79 22.21 -2.76
N TRP A 468 1.72 21.36 -2.33
CA TRP A 468 2.36 20.38 -3.20
C TRP A 468 2.61 19.07 -2.45
N ILE A 469 2.06 17.97 -2.95
CA ILE A 469 2.36 16.63 -2.46
C ILE A 469 3.42 15.99 -3.37
N ASP A 470 4.53 15.52 -2.81
CA ASP A 470 5.54 14.73 -3.53
C ASP A 470 6.31 13.85 -2.53
N LYS A 471 7.14 12.94 -3.02
CA LYS A 471 8.08 12.18 -2.19
C LYS A 471 9.40 12.94 -2.03
N PHE A 472 9.30 14.10 -1.40
CA PHE A 472 10.45 14.96 -1.10
C PHE A 472 11.52 14.25 -0.25
N PHE A 473 11.09 13.35 0.64
CA PHE A 473 11.98 12.59 1.53
C PHE A 473 11.56 11.13 1.69
N ILE A 474 12.50 10.21 1.51
CA ILE A 474 12.34 8.76 1.68
C ILE A 474 12.98 8.35 3.00
N SER A 475 12.14 8.18 4.02
CA SER A 475 12.58 7.87 5.40
C SER A 475 13.44 6.60 5.54
N SER A 476 13.28 5.61 4.65
CA SER A 476 14.09 4.39 4.64
C SER A 476 15.53 4.61 4.18
N ARG A 477 15.79 5.64 3.39
CA ARG A 477 17.12 6.06 2.93
C ARG A 477 17.79 7.05 3.89
N ARG A 478 17.04 7.54 4.90
CA ARG A 478 17.51 8.43 5.98
C ARG A 478 18.27 9.64 5.41
N ASP A 479 19.43 9.94 5.97
CA ASP A 479 20.35 11.00 5.58
C ASP A 479 20.98 10.82 4.19
N GLY A 480 20.84 9.65 3.57
CA GLY A 480 21.23 9.41 2.18
C GLY A 480 20.27 10.01 1.14
N ASP A 481 19.12 10.55 1.56
CA ASP A 481 18.05 11.02 0.65
C ASP A 481 17.83 12.54 0.66
N ILE A 482 18.91 13.29 0.89
CA ILE A 482 18.88 14.76 0.98
C ILE A 482 18.92 15.47 -0.38
N ARG A 483 19.51 14.84 -1.40
CA ARG A 483 19.87 15.50 -2.68
C ARG A 483 18.68 16.17 -3.38
N TYR A 484 17.52 15.51 -3.46
CA TYR A 484 16.35 16.09 -4.11
C TYR A 484 15.88 17.37 -3.41
N LEU A 485 15.82 17.34 -2.07
CA LEU A 485 15.44 18.51 -1.28
C LEU A 485 16.46 19.63 -1.43
N SER A 486 17.75 19.31 -1.46
CA SER A 486 18.83 20.27 -1.75
C SER A 486 18.67 20.96 -3.10
N LEU A 487 18.45 20.19 -4.17
CA LEU A 487 18.24 20.71 -5.53
C LEU A 487 16.98 21.56 -5.61
N LEU A 488 15.92 21.17 -4.88
CA LEU A 488 14.68 21.93 -4.85
C LEU A 488 14.88 23.30 -4.20
N LEU A 489 15.61 23.35 -3.08
CA LEU A 489 15.96 24.61 -2.44
C LEU A 489 16.86 25.47 -3.35
N GLU A 490 17.86 24.89 -4.02
CA GLU A 490 18.68 25.61 -5.00
C GLU A 490 17.85 26.18 -6.15
N TRP A 491 16.87 25.43 -6.66
CA TRP A 491 15.95 25.92 -7.69
C TRP A 491 15.05 27.07 -7.20
N LEU A 492 14.57 26.99 -5.96
CA LEU A 492 13.82 28.09 -5.33
C LEU A 492 14.70 29.32 -5.09
N ASP A 493 15.98 29.13 -4.83
CA ASP A 493 16.97 30.19 -4.60
C ASP A 493 17.34 30.95 -5.88
N GLY A 494 17.28 30.29 -7.04
CA GLY A 494 17.58 30.88 -8.35
C GLY A 494 16.47 31.79 -8.93
N GLY A 495 15.52 32.23 -8.13
CA GLY A 495 14.47 33.18 -8.53
C GLY A 495 14.53 34.48 -7.74
N ASP A 496 14.02 35.57 -8.33
CA ASP A 496 14.00 36.90 -7.69
C ASP A 496 13.08 36.95 -6.47
N THR A 497 12.12 36.04 -6.41
CA THR A 497 11.16 35.90 -5.33
C THR A 497 11.40 34.58 -4.62
N ILE A 498 11.56 34.65 -3.29
CA ILE A 498 11.79 33.49 -2.46
C ILE A 498 10.51 33.22 -1.66
N PRO A 499 9.86 32.05 -1.76
CA PRO A 499 8.72 31.70 -0.91
C PRO A 499 9.18 31.20 0.46
N VAL A 500 8.26 31.17 1.43
CA VAL A 500 8.46 30.43 2.68
C VAL A 500 8.00 28.98 2.46
N VAL A 501 8.85 28.00 2.79
CA VAL A 501 8.54 26.58 2.60
C VAL A 501 8.12 25.97 3.93
N LEU A 502 6.89 25.47 4.00
CA LEU A 502 6.42 24.64 5.11
C LEU A 502 6.49 23.18 4.69
N PHE A 503 7.33 22.40 5.35
CA PHE A 503 7.56 21.00 5.06
C PHE A 503 6.85 20.11 6.08
N TRP A 504 5.83 19.39 5.61
CA TRP A 504 4.98 18.55 6.43
C TRP A 504 5.38 17.09 6.29
N ASP A 505 5.84 16.51 7.39
CA ASP A 505 6.10 15.08 7.51
C ASP A 505 5.72 14.59 8.89
N ASP A 506 5.59 13.29 9.03
CA ASP A 506 5.36 12.66 10.32
C ASP A 506 6.21 11.41 10.44
N SER A 507 6.35 10.87 11.65
CA SER A 507 7.12 9.66 11.87
C SER A 507 6.39 8.76 12.85
N SER A 508 6.38 7.46 12.60
CA SER A 508 5.95 6.47 13.61
C SER A 508 7.03 6.22 14.68
N ARG A 509 8.25 6.74 14.50
CA ARG A 509 9.38 6.51 15.42
C ARG A 509 9.49 7.60 16.49
N LYS A 510 9.49 7.17 17.76
CA LYS A 510 9.57 8.04 18.95
C LYS A 510 10.95 8.70 19.17
N ARG A 511 12.03 8.04 18.74
CA ARG A 511 13.41 8.50 18.95
C ARG A 511 14.07 8.76 17.60
N SER A 512 14.57 9.98 17.40
CA SER A 512 15.30 10.47 16.22
C SER A 512 14.58 10.19 14.88
N PRO A 513 13.56 11.00 14.53
CA PRO A 513 12.92 10.92 13.22
C PRO A 513 13.96 10.97 12.10
N SER A 514 13.86 10.09 11.09
CA SER A 514 14.83 10.05 9.98
C SER A 514 14.99 11.42 9.30
N LEU A 515 13.89 12.18 9.22
CA LEU A 515 13.91 13.53 8.68
C LEU A 515 14.79 14.47 9.51
N LYS A 516 14.76 14.41 10.85
CA LYS A 516 15.62 15.23 11.71
C LYS A 516 17.10 15.06 11.36
N ALA A 517 17.56 13.81 11.25
CA ALA A 517 18.95 13.52 10.87
C ALA A 517 19.30 14.02 9.46
N ALA A 518 18.35 13.98 8.53
CA ALA A 518 18.54 14.52 7.19
C ALA A 518 18.59 16.06 7.18
N LEU A 519 17.76 16.73 8.00
CA LEU A 519 17.76 18.18 8.15
C LEU A 519 19.04 18.69 8.82
N GLU A 520 19.60 17.97 9.80
CA GLU A 520 20.89 18.29 10.44
C GLU A 520 22.05 18.33 9.42
N LYS A 521 22.03 17.47 8.39
CA LYS A 521 23.01 17.56 7.28
C LYS A 521 22.75 18.73 6.33
N LEU A 522 21.51 19.21 6.27
CA LEU A 522 21.10 20.36 5.48
C LEU A 522 21.21 21.68 6.25
N GLU A 523 21.53 21.67 7.55
CA GLU A 523 21.53 22.86 8.43
C GLU A 523 22.49 23.96 7.94
N ALA A 524 23.50 23.63 7.12
CA ALA A 524 24.32 24.62 6.43
C ALA A 524 23.54 25.51 5.43
N ARG A 525 22.25 25.21 5.14
CA ARG A 525 21.45 25.77 4.04
C ARG A 525 20.07 26.32 4.44
N ARG A 526 19.95 27.05 5.55
CA ARG A 526 18.73 27.81 5.92
C ARG A 526 17.47 26.96 6.17
N VAL A 527 17.63 25.81 6.83
CA VAL A 527 16.53 24.92 7.22
C VAL A 527 16.34 24.95 8.74
N GLN A 528 15.10 24.97 9.21
CA GLN A 528 14.74 24.89 10.63
C GLN A 528 13.73 23.77 10.88
N GLY A 529 14.08 22.83 11.76
CA GLY A 529 13.10 21.91 12.32
C GLY A 529 12.34 22.56 13.47
N VAL A 530 11.03 22.34 13.54
CA VAL A 530 10.16 22.73 14.67
C VAL A 530 9.72 21.47 15.40
N GLY A 531 9.58 21.57 16.73
CA GLY A 531 9.11 20.47 17.56
C GLY A 531 10.05 19.28 17.51
N VAL A 532 9.52 18.08 17.22
CA VAL A 532 10.32 16.84 17.17
C VAL A 532 11.40 16.83 16.07
N PHE A 533 11.28 17.70 15.05
CA PHE A 533 12.27 17.83 13.99
C PHE A 533 13.38 18.84 14.33
N GLY A 534 13.16 19.69 15.33
CA GLY A 534 14.14 20.67 15.80
C GLY A 534 15.07 20.14 16.88
N ARG A 535 15.91 21.02 17.43
CA ARG A 535 16.80 20.75 18.57
C ARG A 535 16.12 20.92 19.94
N GLY A 536 14.79 21.15 19.95
CA GLY A 536 13.97 21.29 21.15
C GLY A 536 13.53 22.71 21.48
N ASP A 537 13.86 23.68 20.62
CA ASP A 537 13.74 25.11 20.96
C ASP A 537 12.35 25.71 20.75
N VAL A 538 11.49 25.05 19.96
CA VAL A 538 10.17 25.58 19.59
C VAL A 538 9.16 24.43 19.51
N PRO A 539 8.11 24.40 20.35
CA PRO A 539 7.03 23.43 20.21
C PRO A 539 6.12 23.74 19.02
N ARG A 540 5.41 22.73 18.51
CA ARG A 540 4.51 22.83 17.34
C ARG A 540 3.39 23.87 17.52
N GLU A 541 2.94 24.11 18.74
CA GLU A 541 1.93 25.11 19.06
C GLU A 541 2.42 26.55 18.82
N ASP A 542 3.71 26.81 19.07
CA ASP A 542 4.35 28.12 18.89
C ASP A 542 4.96 28.30 17.49
N ALA A 543 4.69 27.36 16.57
CA ALA A 543 5.32 27.33 15.25
C ALA A 543 5.12 28.64 14.46
N LEU A 544 3.92 29.24 14.53
CA LEU A 544 3.63 30.49 13.80
C LEU A 544 4.57 31.62 14.23
N GLU A 545 4.65 31.89 15.53
CA GLU A 545 5.47 32.98 16.08
C GLU A 545 6.95 32.73 15.80
N ALA A 546 7.42 31.49 15.95
CA ALA A 546 8.80 31.14 15.65
C ALA A 546 9.14 31.36 14.17
N ILE A 547 8.26 30.92 13.24
CA ILE A 547 8.45 31.12 11.80
C ILE A 547 8.50 32.61 11.47
N VAL A 548 7.53 33.41 11.95
CA VAL A 548 7.49 34.86 11.70
C VAL A 548 8.79 35.52 12.16
N ARG A 549 9.30 35.17 13.35
CA ARG A 549 10.56 35.73 13.86
C ARG A 549 11.79 35.32 13.05
N SER A 550 11.82 34.13 12.46
CA SER A 550 13.04 33.56 11.87
C SER A 550 13.01 33.37 10.34
N HIS A 551 11.92 33.71 9.66
CA HIS A 551 11.73 33.52 8.21
C HIS A 551 12.75 34.25 7.31
N HIS A 552 13.42 35.28 7.83
CA HIS A 552 14.51 35.95 7.11
C HIS A 552 15.80 35.11 7.11
N ARG A 553 16.00 34.26 8.13
CA ARG A 553 17.16 33.39 8.31
C ARG A 553 16.93 32.01 7.69
N TYR A 554 15.74 31.47 7.83
CA TYR A 554 15.38 30.13 7.38
C TYR A 554 14.34 30.19 6.26
N ARG A 555 14.53 29.35 5.24
CA ARG A 555 13.61 29.22 4.11
C ARG A 555 12.61 28.08 4.32
N LEU A 556 13.09 26.96 4.87
CA LEU A 556 12.30 25.75 5.06
C LEU A 556 12.09 25.46 6.53
N PHE A 557 10.83 25.25 6.89
CA PHE A 557 10.40 24.88 8.23
C PHE A 557 9.79 23.48 8.21
N ALA A 558 10.43 22.53 8.88
CA ALA A 558 9.95 21.15 8.97
C ALA A 558 9.10 20.94 10.23
N LEU A 559 7.87 20.45 10.05
CA LEU A 559 6.83 20.45 11.07
C LEU A 559 6.04 19.13 11.03
N ARG A 560 5.54 18.67 12.19
CA ARG A 560 4.47 17.67 12.22
C ARG A 560 3.12 18.30 11.87
N PRO A 561 2.17 17.55 11.28
CA PRO A 561 0.84 18.08 10.96
C PRO A 561 0.06 18.58 12.18
N TRP A 562 0.06 17.80 13.27
CA TRP A 562 -0.79 18.04 14.44
C TRP A 562 -0.03 18.54 15.67
N THR A 563 0.60 17.64 16.44
CA THR A 563 1.26 17.93 17.72
C THR A 563 2.60 17.24 17.82
N ASP A 564 3.48 17.70 18.71
CA ASP A 564 4.74 17.01 19.01
C ASP A 564 4.57 15.76 19.87
N THR A 565 3.39 15.56 20.46
CA THR A 565 3.11 14.37 21.26
C THR A 565 3.13 13.12 20.39
N HIS A 566 3.95 12.14 20.78
CA HIS A 566 4.17 10.90 20.01
C HIS A 566 3.57 9.68 20.71
N HIS A 567 2.37 9.31 20.28
CA HIS A 567 1.58 8.15 20.72
C HIS A 567 1.21 7.29 19.51
N PRO A 568 2.19 6.60 18.90
CA PRO A 568 1.96 5.90 17.65
C PRO A 568 0.93 4.79 17.86
N MET A 569 -0.11 4.80 17.04
CA MET A 569 -1.19 3.82 17.11
C MET A 569 -1.46 3.26 15.72
N ARG A 570 -1.47 1.93 15.58
CA ARG A 570 -1.83 1.30 14.30
C ARG A 570 -3.35 1.30 14.14
N LEU A 571 -3.84 1.56 12.93
CA LEU A 571 -5.29 1.54 12.66
C LEU A 571 -5.93 0.19 13.05
N GLU A 572 -5.27 -0.93 12.78
CA GLU A 572 -5.69 -2.27 13.21
C GLU A 572 -6.00 -2.33 14.72
N GLU A 573 -5.17 -1.70 15.54
CA GLU A 573 -5.31 -1.68 16.98
C GLU A 573 -6.49 -0.80 17.42
N CYS A 574 -6.68 0.36 16.78
CA CYS A 574 -7.85 1.21 16.98
C CYS A 574 -9.14 0.42 16.71
N LEU A 575 -9.20 -0.24 15.54
CA LEU A 575 -10.39 -0.96 15.09
C LEU A 575 -10.67 -2.20 15.95
N ARG A 576 -9.63 -2.86 16.47
CA ARG A 576 -9.75 -4.02 17.37
C ARG A 576 -10.30 -3.63 18.75
N THR A 577 -9.79 -2.56 19.34
CA THR A 577 -10.20 -2.11 20.69
C THR A 577 -11.59 -1.49 20.70
N ARG A 578 -12.01 -0.88 19.58
CA ARG A 578 -13.33 -0.21 19.41
C ARG A 578 -13.61 0.88 20.45
N ARG A 579 -12.58 1.37 21.15
CA ARG A 579 -12.71 2.44 22.13
C ARG A 579 -12.53 3.78 21.44
N ARG A 580 -13.47 4.70 21.59
CA ARG A 580 -13.32 6.08 21.08
C ARG A 580 -12.18 6.82 21.76
N THR A 581 -11.89 6.48 23.02
CA THR A 581 -10.74 7.00 23.77
C THR A 581 -9.41 6.57 23.17
N SER A 582 -9.38 5.60 22.25
CA SER A 582 -8.14 5.25 21.54
C SER A 582 -7.59 6.41 20.70
N PHE A 583 -8.38 7.44 20.38
CA PHE A 583 -7.89 8.65 19.71
C PHE A 583 -7.58 9.80 20.67
N VAL A 584 -7.43 9.51 21.97
CA VAL A 584 -7.06 10.49 22.99
C VAL A 584 -5.89 9.90 23.80
N PRO A 585 -4.64 10.33 23.54
CA PRO A 585 -4.23 11.38 22.60
C PRO A 585 -4.25 10.93 21.12
N TYR A 586 -4.63 11.84 20.22
CA TYR A 586 -4.61 11.61 18.76
C TYR A 586 -3.18 11.77 18.24
N ASP A 587 -2.75 10.86 17.37
CA ASP A 587 -1.45 10.90 16.70
C ASP A 587 -1.64 10.58 15.21
N SER A 588 -1.13 11.44 14.33
CA SER A 588 -1.23 11.31 12.87
C SER A 588 -0.51 10.08 12.29
N SER A 589 0.33 9.39 13.08
CA SER A 589 1.06 8.20 12.64
C SER A 589 0.15 6.98 12.37
N TRP A 590 -1.16 7.04 12.65
CA TRP A 590 -2.09 5.94 12.36
C TRP A 590 -2.19 5.60 10.87
N LYS A 591 -1.81 6.54 10.01
CA LYS A 591 -1.78 6.44 8.55
C LYS A 591 -0.62 5.56 8.02
N ASP A 592 0.31 5.17 8.89
CA ASP A 592 1.56 4.51 8.48
C ASP A 592 1.31 3.19 7.75
N ASN A 593 1.96 3.01 6.61
CA ASN A 593 1.85 1.84 5.73
C ASN A 593 0.42 1.46 5.26
N LEU A 594 -0.54 2.40 5.27
CA LEU A 594 -1.91 2.13 4.82
C LEU A 594 -2.13 2.55 3.37
N ALA A 595 -1.87 1.63 2.44
CA ALA A 595 -1.94 1.92 1.01
C ALA A 595 -3.37 2.22 0.53
N PHE A 596 -4.37 1.59 1.17
CA PHE A 596 -5.79 1.77 0.80
C PHE A 596 -6.27 3.23 0.95
N LEU A 597 -5.67 4.01 1.86
CA LEU A 597 -6.00 5.42 2.10
C LEU A 597 -5.75 6.32 0.89
N TYR A 598 -4.87 5.89 -0.02
CA TYR A 598 -4.51 6.66 -1.21
C TYR A 598 -5.05 6.03 -2.50
N SER A 599 -5.78 4.91 -2.40
CA SER A 599 -6.31 4.22 -3.57
C SER A 599 -7.18 5.14 -4.43
N GLY A 600 -6.84 5.22 -5.73
CA GLY A 600 -7.51 6.08 -6.71
C GLY A 600 -7.14 7.56 -6.64
N THR A 601 -6.11 7.94 -5.88
CA THR A 601 -5.58 9.31 -5.84
C THR A 601 -4.19 9.36 -6.49
N GLN A 602 -3.74 10.54 -6.94
CA GLN A 602 -2.41 10.70 -7.52
C GLN A 602 -1.28 10.33 -6.52
N VAL A 603 -1.55 10.37 -5.21
CA VAL A 603 -0.61 10.01 -4.15
C VAL A 603 -0.28 8.51 -4.14
N ALA A 604 -1.17 7.65 -4.65
CA ALA A 604 -0.96 6.18 -4.66
C ALA A 604 0.36 5.79 -5.34
N ALA A 605 0.76 6.54 -6.36
CA ALA A 605 1.99 6.29 -7.11
C ALA A 605 3.27 6.64 -6.32
N PHE A 606 3.18 7.33 -5.19
CA PHE A 606 4.35 7.72 -4.38
C PHE A 606 4.57 6.82 -3.16
N LEU A 607 3.73 5.80 -3.00
CA LEU A 607 3.90 4.81 -1.94
C LEU A 607 5.12 3.92 -2.21
N SER A 608 5.75 3.45 -1.14
CA SER A 608 6.91 2.57 -1.22
C SER A 608 6.59 1.26 -1.95
N ILE A 609 7.64 0.56 -2.40
CA ILE A 609 7.52 -0.80 -2.95
C ILE A 609 6.73 -1.66 -1.95
N PRO A 610 5.63 -2.30 -2.39
CA PRO A 610 4.80 -3.08 -1.49
C PRO A 610 5.51 -4.41 -1.16
N TYR A 611 5.99 -4.52 0.08
CA TYR A 611 6.51 -5.77 0.63
C TYR A 611 5.48 -6.50 1.49
N GLU A 612 4.46 -5.78 1.98
CA GLU A 612 3.38 -6.35 2.77
C GLU A 612 2.06 -6.19 2.04
N MET A 613 1.28 -7.27 2.01
CA MET A 613 -0.05 -7.26 1.45
C MET A 613 -1.00 -6.48 2.35
N GLU A 614 -1.60 -5.44 1.80
CA GLU A 614 -2.62 -4.65 2.46
C GLU A 614 -3.79 -5.55 2.88
N SER A 615 -4.20 -5.41 4.14
CA SER A 615 -5.27 -6.19 4.73
C SER A 615 -6.63 -5.53 4.57
N ARG A 616 -6.73 -4.29 4.08
CA ARG A 616 -8.00 -3.58 3.97
C ARG A 616 -8.52 -3.55 2.54
N SER A 617 -9.85 -3.54 2.43
CA SER A 617 -10.52 -3.36 1.14
C SER A 617 -10.21 -1.95 0.62
N PRO A 618 -9.69 -1.82 -0.62
CA PRO A 618 -9.28 -0.52 -1.18
C PRO A 618 -10.46 0.29 -1.72
N TRP A 619 -11.69 -0.13 -1.45
CA TRP A 619 -12.90 0.52 -1.94
C TRP A 619 -14.00 0.55 -0.86
N VAL A 620 -14.92 1.48 -1.01
CA VAL A 620 -16.17 1.59 -0.25
C VAL A 620 -17.35 1.49 -1.19
N GLU A 621 -18.50 1.08 -0.66
CA GLU A 621 -19.77 1.14 -1.36
C GLU A 621 -20.42 2.50 -1.17
N LEU A 622 -20.67 3.20 -2.26
CA LEU A 622 -21.33 4.49 -2.25
C LEU A 622 -22.32 4.57 -3.42
N GLU A 623 -23.58 4.87 -3.10
CA GLU A 623 -24.65 5.05 -4.09
C GLU A 623 -24.77 3.86 -5.08
N GLY A 624 -24.59 2.62 -4.59
CA GLY A 624 -24.68 1.44 -5.45
C GLY A 624 -23.48 1.23 -6.39
N LYS A 625 -22.35 1.91 -6.15
CA LYS A 625 -21.09 1.71 -6.88
C LYS A 625 -19.93 1.46 -5.91
N ARG A 626 -18.87 0.79 -6.39
CA ARG A 626 -17.59 0.70 -5.65
C ARG A 626 -16.73 1.91 -5.97
N VAL A 627 -16.37 2.70 -4.97
CA VAL A 627 -15.52 3.88 -5.09
C VAL A 627 -14.19 3.57 -4.39
N PRO A 628 -13.02 3.95 -4.93
CA PRO A 628 -11.76 3.80 -4.21
C PRO A 628 -11.82 4.49 -2.85
N PHE A 629 -11.25 3.85 -1.83
CA PHE A 629 -11.31 4.36 -0.47
C PHE A 629 -10.64 5.74 -0.38
N GLY A 630 -9.47 5.90 -1.00
CA GLY A 630 -8.75 7.18 -0.98
C GLY A 630 -9.51 8.32 -1.65
N VAL A 631 -10.18 8.06 -2.78
CA VAL A 631 -11.07 9.02 -3.43
C VAL A 631 -12.24 9.41 -2.53
N TYR A 632 -12.92 8.44 -1.93
CA TYR A 632 -14.00 8.72 -0.98
C TYR A 632 -13.51 9.55 0.22
N TRP A 633 -12.38 9.15 0.81
CA TRP A 633 -11.78 9.82 1.96
C TRP A 633 -11.38 11.25 1.65
N ARG A 634 -10.64 11.47 0.56
CA ARG A 634 -10.21 12.79 0.09
C ARG A 634 -11.41 13.69 -0.19
N ARG A 635 -12.40 13.22 -0.95
CA ARG A 635 -13.60 14.02 -1.26
C ARG A 635 -14.33 14.44 0.00
N ARG A 636 -14.49 13.51 0.94
CA ARG A 636 -15.14 13.80 2.22
C ARG A 636 -14.35 14.81 3.06
N LEU A 637 -13.02 14.67 3.13
CA LEU A 637 -12.15 15.64 3.81
C LEU A 637 -12.31 17.03 3.19
N ARG A 638 -12.26 17.11 1.85
CA ARG A 638 -12.41 18.38 1.15
C ARG A 638 -13.74 19.04 1.46
N THR A 639 -14.86 18.31 1.48
CA THR A 639 -16.18 18.87 1.81
C THR A 639 -16.30 19.40 3.24
N GLU A 640 -15.60 18.80 4.20
CA GLU A 640 -15.72 19.13 5.63
C GLU A 640 -14.77 20.24 6.07
N ILE A 641 -13.69 20.48 5.32
CA ILE A 641 -12.73 21.53 5.63
C ILE A 641 -13.23 22.84 5.00
N PRO A 642 -13.62 23.87 5.80
CA PRO A 642 -14.37 25.03 5.32
C PRO A 642 -13.66 25.76 4.17
N GLY A 643 -14.29 25.92 3.01
CA GLY A 643 -13.67 26.56 1.83
C GLY A 643 -13.79 25.76 0.53
N SER A 644 -14.60 24.70 0.51
CA SER A 644 -14.66 23.78 -0.62
C SER A 644 -15.94 23.90 -1.43
N VAL A 645 -15.72 24.09 -2.73
CA VAL A 645 -16.66 23.97 -3.84
C VAL A 645 -17.42 25.25 -4.11
N CYS A 646 -16.69 26.25 -4.60
CA CYS A 646 -17.28 27.18 -5.56
C CYS A 646 -17.74 26.36 -6.79
N PRO A 647 -19.05 26.34 -7.14
CA PRO A 647 -19.54 25.62 -8.32
C PRO A 647 -18.93 26.23 -9.59
N GLY A 648 -17.80 25.68 -10.06
CA GLY A 648 -17.04 26.23 -11.20
C GLY A 648 -15.53 26.17 -11.04
N ALA A 649 -15.00 26.02 -9.82
CA ALA A 649 -13.55 25.88 -9.57
C ALA A 649 -12.93 24.70 -10.34
N ASP A 650 -13.72 23.65 -10.58
CA ASP A 650 -13.32 22.49 -11.38
C ASP A 650 -13.48 22.68 -12.88
N ARG A 651 -13.56 23.92 -13.38
CA ARG A 651 -13.42 24.23 -14.82
C ARG A 651 -12.24 25.16 -15.10
N ASP A 652 -11.58 25.68 -14.08
CA ASP A 652 -10.43 26.56 -14.26
C ASP A 652 -9.17 25.75 -14.61
N LEU A 653 -8.65 25.96 -15.82
CA LEU A 653 -7.55 25.18 -16.38
C LEU A 653 -6.24 25.37 -15.61
N LEU A 654 -5.95 26.58 -15.11
CA LEU A 654 -4.72 26.86 -14.37
C LEU A 654 -4.73 26.11 -13.02
N SER A 655 -5.83 26.20 -12.28
CA SER A 655 -6.05 25.51 -11.01
C SER A 655 -5.98 23.99 -11.16
N GLN A 656 -6.65 23.43 -12.16
CA GLN A 656 -6.60 22.00 -12.46
C GLN A 656 -5.20 21.55 -12.83
N SER A 657 -4.53 22.28 -13.72
CA SER A 657 -3.20 21.88 -14.20
C SER A 657 -2.15 21.99 -13.10
N HIS A 658 -2.23 23.01 -12.23
CA HIS A 658 -1.41 23.07 -11.02
C HIS A 658 -1.72 21.90 -10.08
N ALA A 659 -2.99 21.65 -9.78
CA ALA A 659 -3.40 20.57 -8.89
C ALA A 659 -2.97 19.18 -9.39
N ALA A 660 -3.05 18.92 -10.71
CA ALA A 660 -2.61 17.68 -11.32
C ALA A 660 -1.09 17.51 -11.20
N TRP A 661 -0.32 18.58 -11.49
CA TRP A 661 1.13 18.56 -11.35
C TRP A 661 1.56 18.41 -9.88
N ALA A 662 0.88 19.09 -8.95
CA ALA A 662 1.14 19.08 -7.52
C ALA A 662 0.56 17.86 -6.75
N ASN A 663 0.05 16.86 -7.47
CA ASN A 663 -0.51 15.60 -6.92
C ASN A 663 -1.71 15.76 -5.98
N LEU A 664 -2.53 16.78 -6.23
CA LEU A 664 -3.66 17.14 -5.38
C LEU A 664 -4.97 16.49 -5.82
N LEU A 665 -5.03 15.82 -6.98
CA LEU A 665 -6.26 15.30 -7.58
C LEU A 665 -6.51 13.81 -7.31
N ASP A 666 -7.73 13.37 -7.64
CA ASP A 666 -8.03 11.96 -7.83
C ASP A 666 -7.28 11.48 -9.11
N GLU A 667 -6.79 10.24 -9.16
CA GLU A 667 -5.89 9.71 -10.23
C GLU A 667 -6.51 9.71 -11.65
N LEU A 668 -7.82 9.96 -11.75
CA LEU A 668 -8.60 9.85 -12.98
C LEU A 668 -9.31 11.17 -13.34
N CYS A 669 -8.90 12.29 -12.74
CA CYS A 669 -9.37 13.65 -13.05
C CYS A 669 -8.37 14.41 -13.91
#